data_AF-A0AAV6ILX9-F1
#
_entry.id   AF-A0AAV6ILX9-F1
#
_cell.length_a   1.000
_cell.length_b   1.000
_cell.length_c   1.000
_cell.angle_alpha   90.00
_cell.angle_beta   90.00
_cell.angle_gamma   90.00
#
_symmetry.space_group_name_H-M   'P 1'
#
loop_
_entity.id
_entity.type
_entity.pdbx_description
1 polymer ?
#
loop_
_entity_poly.entity_id
_entity_poly.type
_entity_poly.pdbx_seq_one_letter_code
_entity_poly.pdbx_strand_id
1 'polypeptide(L)'
;MGTVFKLVLIDHRTVMEKAAGWKRQWGLFVLLIVQLFFIVEASGATPVRGPGSINSRELKSSLPPLRLHRLGHDYVVMDNGIVMVTLSTPKGLVTRIQYQGIDNILEYNKETNRGYWDILWTTTRERVLDGFVMLRGSSGFYTYSIFERLEGFPAMTIDQGRVAFKLQHKLFNYMAISDTRQRVMPTPYDRSNGQPLDYHEAVVLTNPSNPQLKGEVFFSNHYAGRTMSLEFQDGEPWKKVFGPVFIYLNSDSANKDPSSLWEDAKKQSVRETESWPYDFPLSEDFPTAKQRGTVTGRLLVHDRYINRNLINANSAYGYQFWTRADAEGHFVIKGIRPGNYSLYAWAPGIIGDYRYDNFINIAPGGEIRVGNLVYYPPRVGPTLWEIGVPDRTAAEFFVPDPDSKRVNNLYTDHADRFRQYGLWDRYSDLYPNHDLIFNVGTSSYQKNWFFAHVTSPHSSHVAMMEGETQDVGGLESDFTDEDFAEINAIINLAVTSNFEEISEFYESSEGVNYANNARESGSVEEKMLNDAECASLLEEKFSTRDELLDRIRNMALKGGYVTTIKKSKLGCYVIIGCDRGGKYRGTSVPLSEGKRMSGSRLVNCPFQILGKKKVGKPWKVEIKDVSHNHEPSSDMSEHPICRRFSKEEVLSVKQMTMAGIPPRQILTSLRQSNSNCKAIARTVYNAKAAIKKKVLAGRTMIQALFDELGRGDFTFDVKRDGNGHLTHLFFAHPSSIALTKSYPYVFVMDCTYKTNKYKMPLLDIVGVSSFNGSFYSCFAFMQKEEEGDYVWALERFKTILGPDQQPSVILSDRELALMNAIEVVFPGTTNILCVWHIEKNVLSKSWQRLQVVYKEKEYVCNYIKNTWLPFKEKFVKAWTGNHLHFGNRVTSRAEGAHAMLKRYLTVSTGNFHEVREKICLAIENQHHEIKTKIASEKLRVIHKFQIPMFKELVTHVSIFALSELLKQYELAASSLLDPCRSQFSNTMGLPCAHFMQNMRGEPLLLSDIHPQWRIDIRSFNMDGGVNTNGSDIESLLKKFHDKYKCMPLGQREDSQKQIAQLINAEIPLTLEPTIQPHKGRPSGSKKRKGDSSTTRDPSAFEIVEKARKCSVCHHVGHNRSTCQRLKSLVDRGVLT
;
A
#
# COMPACT_ATOMS: atom_id res chain seq x y z
N MET A 1 -5.10 39.61 -8.74
CA MET A 1 -6.42 38.95 -8.93
C MET A 1 -7.03 38.85 -7.55
N GLY A 2 -8.06 39.66 -7.28
CA GLY A 2 -8.56 39.91 -5.93
C GLY A 2 -9.59 38.88 -5.49
N THR A 3 -9.46 38.42 -4.25
CA THR A 3 -10.53 37.76 -3.51
C THR A 3 -11.70 38.73 -3.39
N VAL A 4 -12.88 38.34 -3.85
CA VAL A 4 -14.10 39.14 -3.76
C VAL A 4 -14.91 38.61 -2.59
N PHE A 5 -15.12 39.42 -1.56
CA PHE A 5 -15.89 39.03 -0.38
C PHE A 5 -17.35 39.43 -0.54
N LYS A 6 -18.27 38.51 -0.22
CA LYS A 6 -19.69 38.82 -0.05
C LYS A 6 -20.04 38.75 1.44
N LEU A 7 -20.44 39.88 2.00
CA LEU A 7 -20.92 40.00 3.37
C LEU A 7 -22.43 40.19 3.34
N VAL A 8 -23.16 39.39 4.11
CA VAL A 8 -24.63 39.46 4.16
C VAL A 8 -25.09 39.55 5.62
N LEU A 9 -25.81 40.62 5.95
CA LEU A 9 -26.48 40.85 7.24
C LEU A 9 -27.99 40.70 7.03
N ILE A 10 -28.66 39.86 7.83
CA ILE A 10 -30.06 39.47 7.61
C ILE A 10 -30.89 39.64 8.88
N ASP A 11 -31.96 40.43 8.78
CA ASP A 11 -32.93 40.64 9.86
C ASP A 11 -33.96 39.49 9.92
N HIS A 12 -34.33 39.07 11.13
CA HIS A 12 -34.97 37.78 11.44
C HIS A 12 -36.45 37.65 10.99
N ARG A 13 -36.94 38.59 10.19
CA ARG A 13 -38.36 38.67 9.77
C ARG A 13 -38.72 37.73 8.61
N THR A 14 -37.75 37.30 7.81
CA THR A 14 -38.02 36.55 6.55
C THR A 14 -37.83 35.03 6.65
N VAL A 15 -37.14 34.54 7.70
CA VAL A 15 -36.71 33.13 7.79
C VAL A 15 -37.72 32.25 8.55
N MET A 16 -38.35 32.77 9.60
CA MET A 16 -39.26 31.98 10.46
C MET A 16 -40.73 31.93 9.98
N GLU A 17 -41.21 32.93 9.24
CA GLU A 17 -42.61 32.95 8.78
C GLU A 17 -42.89 31.89 7.69
N LYS A 18 -41.87 31.36 7.02
CA LYS A 18 -42.02 30.26 6.05
C LYS A 18 -42.00 28.87 6.70
N ALA A 19 -41.32 28.69 7.82
CA ALA A 19 -41.29 27.41 8.56
C ALA A 19 -42.60 27.12 9.30
N ALA A 20 -43.35 28.16 9.69
CA ALA A 20 -44.64 28.00 10.37
C ALA A 20 -45.82 27.66 9.43
N GLY A 21 -45.65 27.73 8.11
CA GLY A 21 -46.70 27.48 7.12
C GLY A 21 -47.10 26.01 6.94
N TRP A 22 -46.31 25.05 7.44
CA TRP A 22 -46.52 23.61 7.20
C TRP A 22 -47.30 22.89 8.32
N LYS A 23 -47.58 23.55 9.45
CA LYS A 23 -48.36 22.96 10.56
C LYS A 23 -49.88 23.21 10.48
N ARG A 24 -50.37 23.97 9.50
CA ARG A 24 -51.80 24.33 9.40
C ARG A 24 -52.67 23.41 8.54
N GLN A 25 -52.10 22.41 7.86
CA GLN A 25 -52.88 21.45 7.04
C GLN A 25 -53.08 20.06 7.68
N TRP A 26 -52.46 19.77 8.82
CA TRP A 26 -52.64 18.49 9.53
C TRP A 26 -53.64 18.55 10.71
N GLY A 27 -54.08 19.75 11.10
CA GLY A 27 -54.98 19.96 12.24
C GLY A 27 -56.44 19.52 12.04
N LEU A 28 -56.81 19.06 10.84
CA LEU A 28 -58.17 18.59 10.53
C LEU A 28 -58.28 17.06 10.44
N PHE A 29 -57.17 16.33 10.44
CA PHE A 29 -57.17 14.86 10.27
C PHE A 29 -56.99 14.07 11.58
N VAL A 30 -56.52 14.73 12.65
CA VAL A 30 -56.23 14.09 13.95
C VAL A 30 -57.45 14.07 14.89
N LEU A 31 -58.53 14.79 14.56
CA LEU A 31 -59.77 14.82 15.34
C LEU A 31 -60.67 13.58 15.19
N LEU A 32 -60.30 12.62 14.33
CA LEU A 32 -61.09 11.41 14.07
C LEU A 32 -60.53 10.12 14.69
N ILE A 33 -59.33 10.15 15.29
CA ILE A 33 -58.66 8.94 15.80
C ILE A 33 -58.56 8.89 17.34
N VAL A 34 -58.98 9.94 18.05
CA VAL A 34 -58.97 9.98 19.53
C VAL A 34 -60.29 9.47 20.13
N GLN A 35 -60.92 8.46 19.51
CA GLN A 35 -62.10 7.78 20.06
C GLN A 35 -61.86 6.33 20.49
N LEU A 36 -60.62 5.86 20.50
CA LEU A 36 -60.29 4.55 21.05
C LEU A 36 -59.04 4.67 21.95
N PHE A 37 -59.27 4.36 23.22
CA PHE A 37 -58.32 4.14 24.31
C PHE A 37 -58.00 5.31 25.26
N PHE A 38 -59.00 5.65 26.08
CA PHE A 38 -58.81 5.97 27.50
C PHE A 38 -58.78 4.69 28.35
N ILE A 39 -57.90 4.64 29.37
CA ILE A 39 -58.07 4.15 30.77
C ILE A 39 -56.73 4.49 31.50
N VAL A 40 -56.62 5.62 32.23
CA VAL A 40 -56.74 5.83 33.73
C VAL A 40 -55.41 5.54 34.47
N GLU A 41 -54.60 6.57 34.80
CA GLU A 41 -54.50 7.34 36.10
C GLU A 41 -53.73 6.58 37.22
N ALA A 42 -52.99 7.17 38.17
CA ALA A 42 -52.48 8.51 38.47
C ALA A 42 -51.50 8.38 39.66
N SER A 43 -50.57 9.32 39.84
CA SER A 43 -50.06 9.77 41.15
C SER A 43 -49.26 11.06 40.95
N GLY A 44 -49.69 12.14 41.61
CA GLY A 44 -49.30 13.51 41.31
C GLY A 44 -48.10 14.07 42.09
N ALA A 45 -47.65 15.24 41.63
CA ALA A 45 -46.98 16.26 42.43
C ALA A 45 -47.23 17.65 41.81
N THR A 46 -47.29 18.67 42.66
CA THR A 46 -47.94 19.98 42.56
C THR A 46 -47.31 21.03 41.60
N PRO A 47 -48.05 22.09 41.23
CA PRO A 47 -47.66 23.07 40.22
C PRO A 47 -46.89 24.27 40.80
N VAL A 48 -45.83 24.71 40.11
CA VAL A 48 -45.15 26.00 40.37
C VAL A 48 -45.66 27.04 39.38
N ARG A 49 -46.13 28.18 39.91
CA ARG A 49 -46.63 29.35 39.18
C ARG A 49 -45.59 29.90 38.20
N GLY A 50 -45.97 30.06 36.93
CA GLY A 50 -45.16 30.76 35.94
C GLY A 50 -45.18 32.29 36.12
N PRO A 51 -44.11 33.01 35.77
CA PRO A 51 -44.20 34.44 35.51
C PRO A 51 -44.88 34.67 34.15
N GLY A 52 -45.75 35.67 34.10
CA GLY A 52 -46.70 35.96 33.04
C GLY A 52 -46.10 36.14 31.64
N SER A 53 -46.96 35.88 30.64
CA SER A 53 -46.68 36.06 29.22
C SER A 53 -46.31 37.51 28.92
N ILE A 54 -45.03 37.75 28.60
CA ILE A 54 -44.59 39.02 28.02
C ILE A 54 -44.98 39.01 26.53
N ASN A 55 -45.66 40.08 26.13
CA ASN A 55 -46.17 40.31 24.78
C ASN A 55 -45.02 40.32 23.76
N SER A 56 -45.05 39.42 22.78
CA SER A 56 -43.99 39.20 21.76
C SER A 56 -43.75 40.39 20.79
N ARG A 57 -44.50 41.48 20.95
CA ARG A 57 -44.29 42.75 20.23
C ARG A 57 -43.31 43.70 20.93
N GLU A 58 -43.18 43.64 22.26
CA GLU A 58 -42.27 44.53 23.01
C GLU A 58 -40.82 44.03 23.04
N LEU A 59 -40.58 42.72 22.91
CA LEU A 59 -39.22 42.15 22.86
C LEU A 59 -38.48 42.42 21.54
N LYS A 60 -39.16 42.98 20.52
CA LYS A 60 -38.62 43.14 19.16
C LYS A 60 -37.91 44.48 18.92
N SER A 61 -38.00 45.43 19.85
CA SER A 61 -37.27 46.71 19.80
C SER A 61 -35.97 46.72 20.60
N SER A 62 -35.68 45.68 21.39
CA SER A 62 -34.54 45.65 22.33
C SER A 62 -33.29 44.92 21.85
N LEU A 63 -33.35 44.17 20.73
CA LEU A 63 -32.18 43.47 20.20
C LEU A 63 -31.26 44.43 19.43
N PRO A 64 -29.93 44.38 19.62
CA PRO A 64 -28.99 45.23 18.89
C PRO A 64 -29.16 45.13 17.37
N PRO A 65 -28.98 46.24 16.61
CA PRO A 65 -28.97 46.18 15.15
C PRO A 65 -27.72 45.45 14.66
N LEU A 66 -27.83 44.77 13.50
CA LEU A 66 -26.67 44.25 12.79
C LEU A 66 -25.83 45.42 12.28
N ARG A 67 -24.52 45.39 12.55
CA ARG A 67 -23.58 46.42 12.16
C ARG A 67 -22.43 45.82 11.36
N LEU A 68 -21.97 46.58 10.39
CA LEU A 68 -20.76 46.29 9.63
C LEU A 68 -19.82 47.48 9.78
N HIS A 69 -18.72 47.30 10.51
CA HIS A 69 -17.74 48.35 10.71
C HIS A 69 -16.55 48.13 9.77
N ARG A 70 -16.13 49.16 9.06
CA ARG A 70 -14.89 49.14 8.28
C ARG A 70 -13.79 49.82 9.09
N LEU A 71 -12.78 49.06 9.50
CA LEU A 71 -11.64 49.56 10.26
C LEU A 71 -10.47 49.78 9.29
N GLY A 72 -10.37 51.00 8.76
CA GLY A 72 -9.37 51.36 7.76
C GLY A 72 -9.59 50.64 6.42
N HIS A 73 -8.49 50.37 5.70
CA HIS A 73 -8.51 49.61 4.44
C HIS A 73 -8.30 48.10 4.63
N ASP A 74 -7.86 47.69 5.82
CA ASP A 74 -7.31 46.36 6.06
C ASP A 74 -8.25 45.42 6.84
N TYR A 75 -9.34 45.93 7.43
CA TYR A 75 -10.26 45.10 8.20
C TYR A 75 -11.74 45.48 8.08
N VAL A 76 -12.60 44.47 8.23
CA VAL A 76 -14.06 44.60 8.36
C VAL A 76 -14.53 43.82 9.58
N VAL A 77 -15.43 44.40 10.37
CA VAL A 77 -16.03 43.77 11.55
C VAL A 77 -17.52 43.56 11.33
N MET A 78 -17.97 42.32 11.44
CA MET A 78 -19.39 41.95 11.50
C MET A 78 -19.82 41.89 12.96
N ASP A 79 -20.87 42.62 13.34
CA ASP A 79 -21.37 42.72 14.71
C ASP A 79 -22.89 42.53 14.75
N ASN A 80 -23.39 41.63 15.60
CA ASN A 80 -24.83 41.47 15.88
C ASN A 80 -25.23 41.79 17.31
N GLY A 81 -24.32 42.41 18.08
CA GLY A 81 -24.45 42.73 19.49
C GLY A 81 -24.25 41.56 20.45
N ILE A 82 -23.97 40.35 19.94
CA ILE A 82 -23.65 39.15 20.74
C ILE A 82 -22.23 38.67 20.40
N VAL A 83 -21.95 38.53 19.09
CA VAL A 83 -20.66 38.11 18.55
C VAL A 83 -20.15 39.21 17.63
N MET A 84 -18.86 39.54 17.73
CA MET A 84 -18.18 40.35 16.69
C MET A 84 -17.07 39.53 16.03
N VAL A 85 -17.06 39.53 14.70
CA VAL A 85 -16.07 38.81 13.89
C VAL A 85 -15.30 39.79 13.04
N THR A 86 -13.98 39.86 13.22
CA THR A 86 -13.10 40.70 12.41
C THR A 86 -12.43 39.89 11.31
N LEU A 87 -12.53 40.40 10.09
CA LEU A 87 -12.01 39.82 8.87
C LEU A 87 -10.94 40.74 8.27
N SER A 88 -9.85 40.16 7.79
CA SER A 88 -8.83 40.91 7.03
C SER A 88 -9.31 41.19 5.60
N THR A 89 -9.02 42.37 5.07
CA THR A 89 -9.27 42.74 3.67
C THR A 89 -7.94 43.00 2.94
N PRO A 90 -7.74 42.45 1.72
CA PRO A 90 -8.64 41.59 0.94
C PRO A 90 -8.35 40.08 1.15
N LYS A 91 -7.84 39.65 2.31
CA LYS A 91 -7.41 38.25 2.49
C LYS A 91 -8.49 37.30 3.03
N GLY A 92 -9.53 37.81 3.68
CA GLY A 92 -10.65 37.00 4.18
C GLY A 92 -10.37 36.20 5.44
N LEU A 93 -9.17 36.34 6.02
CA LEU A 93 -8.80 35.63 7.24
C LEU A 93 -9.61 36.16 8.42
N VAL A 94 -10.09 35.26 9.27
CA VAL A 94 -10.72 35.61 10.55
C VAL A 94 -9.60 35.90 11.55
N THR A 95 -9.41 37.19 11.86
CA THR A 95 -8.29 37.65 12.68
C THR A 95 -8.66 37.83 14.14
N ARG A 96 -9.95 38.03 14.43
CA ARG A 96 -10.49 38.21 15.79
C ARG A 96 -11.95 37.73 15.88
N ILE A 97 -12.30 37.08 16.98
CA ILE A 97 -13.69 36.80 17.35
C ILE A 97 -13.91 37.25 18.80
N GLN A 98 -14.83 38.18 19.00
CA GLN A 98 -15.23 38.72 20.30
C GLN A 98 -16.57 38.13 20.73
N TYR A 99 -16.67 37.73 21.99
CA TYR A 99 -17.86 37.12 22.55
C TYR A 99 -17.95 37.32 24.06
N GLN A 100 -19.10 37.80 24.56
CA GLN A 100 -19.37 38.00 26.00
C GLN A 100 -18.24 38.67 26.81
N GLY A 101 -17.72 39.79 26.30
CA GLY A 101 -16.66 40.55 26.98
C GLY A 101 -15.24 39.99 26.80
N ILE A 102 -15.07 38.83 26.15
CA ILE A 102 -13.76 38.32 25.75
C ILE A 102 -13.34 39.03 24.45
N ASP A 103 -12.20 39.73 24.48
CA ASP A 103 -11.71 40.52 23.34
C ASP A 103 -11.27 39.66 22.13
N ASN A 104 -10.77 38.46 22.36
CA ASN A 104 -10.43 37.56 21.28
C ASN A 104 -10.40 36.12 21.80
N ILE A 105 -11.15 35.23 21.17
CA ILE A 105 -11.09 33.80 21.48
C ILE A 105 -10.03 33.04 20.67
N LEU A 106 -9.44 33.67 19.65
CA LEU A 106 -8.39 33.10 18.79
C LEU A 106 -6.99 33.34 19.36
N GLU A 107 -6.04 32.44 19.08
CA GLU A 107 -4.64 32.57 19.48
C GLU A 107 -3.98 33.86 18.93
N TYR A 108 -3.10 34.48 19.72
CA TYR A 108 -2.40 35.72 19.34
C TYR A 108 -1.18 35.50 18.42
N ASN A 109 -1.17 34.40 17.68
CA ASN A 109 -0.12 34.10 16.70
C ASN A 109 -0.20 35.06 15.48
N LYS A 110 0.67 34.83 14.48
CA LYS A 110 0.62 35.55 13.19
C LYS A 110 -0.80 35.53 12.64
N GLU A 111 -1.35 36.69 12.26
CA GLU A 111 -2.74 36.82 11.79
C GLU A 111 -3.12 35.84 10.66
N THR A 112 -2.15 35.50 9.80
CA THR A 112 -2.30 34.49 8.73
C THR A 112 -2.51 33.07 9.22
N ASN A 113 -2.52 32.83 10.53
CA ASN A 113 -2.53 31.51 11.14
C ASN A 113 -3.57 31.39 12.27
N ARG A 114 -4.60 32.26 12.28
CA ARG A 114 -5.68 32.28 13.27
C ARG A 114 -6.90 31.50 12.77
N GLY A 115 -7.77 32.16 12.00
CA GLY A 115 -8.92 31.53 11.35
C GLY A 115 -8.85 31.65 9.83
N TYR A 116 -9.00 30.54 9.11
CA TYR A 116 -8.92 30.51 7.65
C TYR A 116 -9.66 29.31 7.03
N TRP A 117 -10.03 29.47 5.76
CA TRP A 117 -10.30 28.36 4.86
C TRP A 117 -9.02 28.01 4.12
N ASP A 118 -8.76 26.71 3.96
CA ASP A 118 -7.57 26.20 3.29
C ASP A 118 -7.92 24.95 2.50
N ILE A 119 -7.43 24.88 1.28
CA ILE A 119 -7.48 23.68 0.46
C ILE A 119 -6.06 23.38 -0.03
N LEU A 120 -5.62 22.14 0.21
CA LEU A 120 -4.35 21.63 -0.28
C LEU A 120 -4.55 21.11 -1.71
N TRP A 121 -3.89 21.75 -2.67
CA TRP A 121 -3.88 21.40 -4.10
C TRP A 121 -2.54 21.71 -4.76
N THR A 122 -2.35 21.24 -5.99
CA THR A 122 -1.05 21.22 -6.70
C THR A 122 -0.68 22.49 -7.49
N THR A 123 -1.56 23.49 -7.68
CA THR A 123 -1.27 24.71 -8.48
C THR A 123 -1.89 25.99 -7.90
N THR A 124 -1.24 27.16 -8.09
CA THR A 124 -1.51 28.44 -7.36
C THR A 124 -2.34 29.50 -8.11
N ARG A 125 -3.33 29.12 -8.93
CA ARG A 125 -4.19 30.10 -9.64
C ARG A 125 -5.65 29.77 -9.34
N GLU A 126 -6.29 30.54 -8.46
CA GLU A 126 -7.68 30.28 -8.02
C GLU A 126 -8.53 31.55 -7.94
N ARG A 127 -9.86 31.33 -7.95
CA ARG A 127 -10.83 32.17 -7.27
C ARG A 127 -11.47 31.36 -6.14
N VAL A 128 -11.09 31.70 -4.92
CA VAL A 128 -11.83 31.30 -3.71
C VAL A 128 -12.73 32.46 -3.32
N LEU A 129 -14.02 32.20 -3.19
CA LEU A 129 -14.98 33.18 -2.68
C LEU A 129 -15.45 32.70 -1.31
N ASP A 130 -14.89 33.30 -0.26
CA ASP A 130 -15.32 33.07 1.11
C ASP A 130 -16.51 33.98 1.45
N GLY A 131 -17.57 33.36 1.93
CA GLY A 131 -18.77 34.03 2.39
C GLY A 131 -18.91 33.91 3.90
N PHE A 132 -19.32 35.01 4.54
CA PHE A 132 -19.67 35.06 5.96
C PHE A 132 -21.08 35.62 6.11
N VAL A 133 -21.90 34.97 6.94
CA VAL A 133 -23.27 35.40 7.22
C VAL A 133 -23.45 35.50 8.73
N MET A 134 -23.99 36.62 9.18
CA MET A 134 -24.31 36.85 10.59
C MET A 134 -25.79 37.22 10.71
N LEU A 135 -26.49 36.49 11.57
CA LEU A 135 -27.92 36.68 11.80
C LEU A 135 -28.13 37.48 13.09
N ARG A 136 -29.15 38.33 13.10
CA ARG A 136 -29.53 39.10 14.29
C ARG A 136 -30.02 38.15 15.39
N GLY A 137 -29.53 38.34 16.61
CA GLY A 137 -29.90 37.52 17.77
C GLY A 137 -29.32 36.10 17.79
N SER A 138 -28.43 35.76 16.85
CA SER A 138 -27.75 34.46 16.84
C SER A 138 -26.42 34.51 17.60
N SER A 139 -26.14 33.51 18.43
CA SER A 139 -24.87 33.40 19.16
C SER A 139 -23.79 32.71 18.32
N GLY A 140 -23.61 33.17 17.08
CA GLY A 140 -22.70 32.53 16.13
C GLY A 140 -22.74 33.18 14.76
N PHE A 141 -21.99 32.60 13.82
CA PHE A 141 -21.94 33.03 12.43
C PHE A 141 -21.76 31.83 11.50
N TYR A 142 -22.19 31.99 10.25
CA TYR A 142 -22.04 30.98 9.21
C TYR A 142 -20.89 31.36 8.29
N THR A 143 -20.17 30.35 7.80
CA THR A 143 -19.15 30.53 6.77
C THR A 143 -19.25 29.45 5.70
N TYR A 144 -19.01 29.82 4.45
CA TYR A 144 -18.97 28.92 3.31
C TYR A 144 -17.92 29.38 2.33
N SER A 145 -17.43 28.47 1.50
CA SER A 145 -16.48 28.80 0.44
C SER A 145 -16.94 28.22 -0.88
N ILE A 146 -16.84 29.04 -1.93
CA ILE A 146 -17.07 28.63 -3.31
C ILE A 146 -15.70 28.51 -3.97
N PHE A 147 -15.39 27.29 -4.38
CA PHE A 147 -14.19 27.00 -5.15
C PHE A 147 -14.58 26.88 -6.60
N GLU A 148 -13.91 27.67 -7.44
CA GLU A 148 -14.16 27.71 -8.87
C GLU A 148 -12.84 27.57 -9.63
N ARG A 149 -12.79 26.52 -10.44
CA ARG A 149 -11.84 26.31 -11.51
C ARG A 149 -12.51 26.70 -12.81
N LEU A 150 -12.02 27.78 -13.41
CA LEU A 150 -12.54 28.27 -14.68
C LEU A 150 -12.04 27.41 -15.84
N GLU A 151 -12.75 27.47 -16.95
CA GLU A 151 -12.36 26.85 -18.20
C GLU A 151 -10.97 27.36 -18.66
N GLY A 152 -10.13 26.45 -19.15
CA GLY A 152 -8.76 26.75 -19.59
C GLY A 152 -7.67 26.71 -18.51
N PHE A 153 -8.00 26.34 -17.27
CA PHE A 153 -7.01 26.14 -16.20
C PHE A 153 -6.26 24.79 -16.38
N PRO A 154 -5.00 24.66 -15.92
CA PRO A 154 -4.21 23.43 -16.07
C PRO A 154 -4.70 22.30 -15.13
N ALA A 155 -4.34 21.06 -15.45
CA ALA A 155 -4.66 19.87 -14.66
C ALA A 155 -4.21 20.05 -13.20
N MET A 156 -5.05 19.58 -12.27
CA MET A 156 -4.80 19.76 -10.83
C MET A 156 -5.39 18.63 -10.00
N THR A 157 -4.90 18.50 -8.78
CA THR A 157 -5.42 17.59 -7.77
C THR A 157 -5.84 18.37 -6.52
N ILE A 158 -6.97 17.99 -5.92
CA ILE A 158 -7.42 18.49 -4.61
C ILE A 158 -7.28 17.38 -3.59
N ASP A 159 -6.44 17.59 -2.58
CA ASP A 159 -6.09 16.59 -1.58
C ASP A 159 -6.90 16.75 -0.28
N GLN A 160 -7.12 17.99 0.18
CA GLN A 160 -7.86 18.27 1.41
C GLN A 160 -8.48 19.66 1.37
N GLY A 161 -9.73 19.82 1.83
CA GLY A 161 -10.29 21.13 2.17
C GLY A 161 -10.68 21.22 3.64
N ARG A 162 -10.39 22.34 4.29
CA ARG A 162 -10.66 22.57 5.72
C ARG A 162 -11.00 24.03 6.03
N VAL A 163 -11.85 24.21 7.04
CA VAL A 163 -11.96 25.46 7.80
C VAL A 163 -11.30 25.23 9.15
N ALA A 164 -10.42 26.13 9.58
CA ALA A 164 -9.65 25.97 10.80
C ALA A 164 -9.66 27.26 11.63
N PHE A 165 -9.92 27.12 12.93
CA PHE A 165 -9.82 28.20 13.91
C PHE A 165 -8.85 27.78 15.01
N LYS A 166 -7.78 28.56 15.22
CA LYS A 166 -6.85 28.33 16.31
C LYS A 166 -7.34 29.05 17.55
N LEU A 167 -8.01 28.30 18.42
CA LEU A 167 -8.60 28.79 19.67
C LEU A 167 -7.55 28.92 20.77
N GLN A 168 -7.73 29.88 21.67
CA GLN A 168 -6.83 30.06 22.81
C GLN A 168 -6.91 28.88 23.77
N HIS A 169 -5.79 28.20 23.98
CA HIS A 169 -5.71 27.04 24.89
C HIS A 169 -6.13 27.37 26.34
N LYS A 170 -6.00 28.63 26.79
CA LYS A 170 -6.43 29.06 28.13
C LYS A 170 -7.95 29.13 28.29
N LEU A 171 -8.67 29.33 27.19
CA LEU A 171 -10.14 29.42 27.17
C LEU A 171 -10.78 28.07 26.82
N PHE A 172 -10.10 27.25 26.01
CA PHE A 172 -10.61 25.98 25.50
C PHE A 172 -9.69 24.84 25.91
N ASN A 173 -9.98 24.23 27.06
CA ASN A 173 -9.25 23.10 27.63
C ASN A 173 -10.04 21.78 27.62
N TYR A 174 -11.27 21.79 27.10
CA TYR A 174 -12.15 20.63 27.02
C TYR A 174 -12.62 20.40 25.58
N MET A 175 -12.76 19.14 25.18
CA MET A 175 -13.20 18.73 23.84
C MET A 175 -14.28 17.67 23.98
N ALA A 176 -15.42 17.90 23.32
CA ALA A 176 -16.50 16.93 23.15
C ALA A 176 -16.76 16.69 21.65
N ILE A 177 -16.77 15.43 21.23
CA ILE A 177 -17.03 14.99 19.85
C ILE A 177 -18.39 14.28 19.75
N SER A 178 -18.73 13.49 20.76
CA SER A 178 -20.02 12.83 20.95
C SER A 178 -20.31 12.67 22.44
N ASP A 179 -21.53 12.27 22.81
CA ASP A 179 -21.90 11.99 24.21
C ASP A 179 -20.90 11.05 24.90
N THR A 180 -20.37 10.09 24.15
CA THR A 180 -19.42 9.08 24.61
C THR A 180 -17.94 9.42 24.37
N ARG A 181 -17.62 10.53 23.71
CA ARG A 181 -16.23 10.92 23.38
C ARG A 181 -15.96 12.35 23.77
N GLN A 182 -15.60 12.52 25.03
CA GLN A 182 -15.27 13.82 25.61
C GLN A 182 -14.05 13.69 26.50
N ARG A 183 -13.21 14.72 26.56
CA ARG A 183 -12.03 14.75 27.42
C ARG A 183 -11.46 16.16 27.61
N VAL A 184 -10.53 16.28 28.55
CA VAL A 184 -9.59 17.41 28.58
C VAL A 184 -8.71 17.38 27.33
N MET A 185 -8.59 18.52 26.65
CA MET A 185 -7.82 18.64 25.42
C MET A 185 -6.32 18.79 25.73
N PRO A 186 -5.44 17.91 25.20
CA PRO A 186 -3.99 18.10 25.32
C PRO A 186 -3.56 19.39 24.64
N THR A 187 -2.67 20.14 25.29
CA THR A 187 -2.14 21.39 24.76
C THR A 187 -1.09 21.14 23.66
N PRO A 188 -0.78 22.14 22.83
CA PRO A 188 0.34 22.05 21.89
C PRO A 188 1.69 21.76 22.57
N TYR A 189 1.88 22.24 23.80
CA TYR A 189 3.05 21.95 24.62
C TYR A 189 3.10 20.46 25.01
N ASP A 190 1.97 19.88 25.44
CA ASP A 190 1.90 18.46 25.83
C ASP A 190 2.24 17.54 24.68
N ARG A 191 1.72 17.85 23.48
CA ARG A 191 2.03 17.11 22.27
C ARG A 191 3.51 17.27 21.88
N SER A 192 4.06 18.49 21.97
CA SER A 192 5.44 18.76 21.51
C SER A 192 6.50 18.15 22.43
N ASN A 193 6.19 17.98 23.72
CA ASN A 193 7.07 17.35 24.71
C ASN A 193 6.77 15.87 24.95
N GLY A 194 5.69 15.35 24.36
CA GLY A 194 5.39 13.93 24.37
C GLY A 194 6.38 13.13 23.53
N GLN A 195 6.38 11.81 23.70
CA GLN A 195 7.20 10.89 22.95
C GLN A 195 6.48 10.47 21.67
N PRO A 196 6.99 10.81 20.46
CA PRO A 196 6.42 10.33 19.22
C PRO A 196 6.46 8.80 19.14
N LEU A 197 5.41 8.20 18.60
CA LEU A 197 5.32 6.76 18.31
C LEU A 197 5.74 6.48 16.85
N ASP A 198 5.49 5.27 16.36
CA ASP A 198 5.93 4.84 15.02
C ASP A 198 5.33 5.69 13.88
N TYR A 199 4.19 6.34 14.13
CA TYR A 199 3.57 7.33 13.24
C TYR A 199 3.78 8.73 13.81
N HIS A 200 4.20 9.68 12.96
CA HIS A 200 4.53 11.04 13.37
C HIS A 200 3.29 11.82 13.91
N GLU A 201 2.08 11.36 13.57
CA GLU A 201 0.82 11.91 14.03
C GLU A 201 0.42 11.43 15.43
N ALA A 202 1.04 10.36 15.96
CA ALA A 202 0.74 9.73 17.24
C ALA A 202 1.85 9.97 18.28
N VAL A 203 1.45 10.39 19.49
CA VAL A 203 2.37 10.79 20.56
C VAL A 203 1.86 10.28 21.90
N VAL A 204 2.74 9.70 22.72
CA VAL A 204 2.47 9.41 24.14
C VAL A 204 2.79 10.65 24.96
N LEU A 205 1.84 11.09 25.78
CA LEU A 205 1.99 12.27 26.63
C LEU A 205 2.79 11.90 27.89
N THR A 206 4.12 12.05 27.85
CA THR A 206 5.02 11.64 28.93
C THR A 206 5.08 12.64 30.09
N ASN A 207 5.05 13.94 29.77
CA ASN A 207 5.08 15.03 30.75
C ASN A 207 4.05 16.13 30.41
N PRO A 208 2.74 15.81 30.43
CA PRO A 208 1.71 16.79 30.11
C PRO A 208 1.49 17.79 31.25
N SER A 209 1.05 18.98 30.87
CA SER A 209 0.61 20.06 31.74
C SER A 209 -0.56 19.64 32.64
N ASN A 210 -1.45 18.76 32.18
CA ASN A 210 -2.42 18.08 33.05
C ASN A 210 -1.93 16.66 33.40
N PRO A 211 -1.65 16.35 34.68
CA PRO A 211 -1.20 15.03 35.12
C PRO A 211 -2.14 13.86 34.76
N GLN A 212 -3.44 14.09 34.58
CA GLN A 212 -4.40 13.05 34.19
C GLN A 212 -4.13 12.51 32.78
N LEU A 213 -3.51 13.32 31.91
CA LEU A 213 -3.17 12.92 30.55
C LEU A 213 -1.87 12.09 30.48
N LYS A 214 -1.17 11.90 31.60
CA LYS A 214 0.16 11.29 31.61
C LYS A 214 0.07 9.81 31.23
N GLY A 215 0.84 9.43 30.21
CA GLY A 215 0.85 8.08 29.64
C GLY A 215 -0.22 7.84 28.58
N GLU A 216 -1.12 8.80 28.32
CA GLU A 216 -2.13 8.66 27.28
C GLU A 216 -1.55 8.84 25.87
N VAL A 217 -2.09 8.09 24.90
CA VAL A 217 -1.78 8.27 23.48
C VAL A 217 -2.70 9.31 22.86
N PHE A 218 -2.12 10.38 22.31
CA PHE A 218 -2.79 11.34 21.47
C PHE A 218 -2.41 11.15 20.00
N PHE A 219 -3.40 10.91 19.13
CA PHE A 219 -3.19 10.70 17.69
C PHE A 219 -4.29 11.37 16.85
N SER A 220 -4.04 11.53 15.55
CA SER A 220 -4.99 12.06 14.57
C SER A 220 -5.76 10.93 13.89
N ASN A 221 -7.02 11.19 13.47
CA ASN A 221 -7.86 10.23 12.73
C ASN A 221 -7.45 10.06 11.25
N HIS A 222 -6.37 10.68 10.79
CA HIS A 222 -5.81 10.42 9.47
C HIS A 222 -5.09 9.06 9.47
N TYR A 223 -5.85 7.98 9.26
CA TYR A 223 -5.27 6.69 8.92
C TYR A 223 -4.56 6.81 7.57
N ALA A 224 -3.32 6.34 7.49
CA ALA A 224 -2.42 6.38 6.33
C ALA A 224 -2.90 5.56 5.11
N GLY A 225 -4.21 5.51 4.85
CA GLY A 225 -4.78 5.03 3.60
C GLY A 225 -4.45 5.98 2.45
N ARG A 226 -4.59 5.49 1.20
CA ARG A 226 -4.40 6.32 0.01
C ARG A 226 -5.30 7.56 0.09
N THR A 227 -4.71 8.75 0.00
CA THR A 227 -5.46 9.99 -0.18
C THR A 227 -6.32 9.85 -1.43
N MET A 228 -7.65 9.90 -1.28
CA MET A 228 -8.57 9.99 -2.42
C MET A 228 -8.57 11.44 -2.91
N SER A 229 -7.58 11.78 -3.74
CA SER A 229 -7.50 13.11 -4.35
C SER A 229 -8.48 13.23 -5.52
N LEU A 230 -9.17 14.36 -5.62
CA LEU A 230 -9.97 14.70 -6.81
C LEU A 230 -9.01 15.18 -7.90
N GLU A 231 -8.99 14.53 -9.05
CA GLU A 231 -8.13 14.88 -10.18
C GLU A 231 -8.96 15.54 -11.29
N PHE A 232 -8.48 16.67 -11.81
CA PHE A 232 -9.10 17.42 -12.92
C PHE A 232 -8.14 17.51 -14.10
N GLN A 233 -8.63 17.27 -15.31
CA GLN A 233 -7.86 17.35 -16.56
C GLN A 233 -7.67 18.79 -17.02
N ASP A 234 -6.71 19.05 -17.93
CA ASP A 234 -6.51 20.36 -18.55
C ASP A 234 -7.83 20.90 -19.12
N GLY A 235 -8.19 22.13 -18.75
CA GLY A 235 -9.39 22.80 -19.25
C GLY A 235 -10.70 22.44 -18.55
N GLU A 236 -10.78 21.34 -17.79
CA GLU A 236 -12.01 20.84 -17.13
C GLU A 236 -12.62 21.81 -16.07
N PRO A 237 -13.66 22.59 -16.39
CA PRO A 237 -14.21 23.54 -15.43
C PRO A 237 -14.80 22.80 -14.23
N TRP A 238 -14.61 23.33 -13.03
CA TRP A 238 -15.16 22.74 -11.82
C TRP A 238 -15.58 23.80 -10.85
N LYS A 239 -16.76 23.63 -10.24
CA LYS A 239 -17.26 24.57 -9.24
C LYS A 239 -17.98 23.84 -8.13
N LYS A 240 -17.65 24.17 -6.88
CA LYS A 240 -18.30 23.58 -5.71
C LYS A 240 -18.41 24.55 -4.56
N VAL A 241 -19.55 24.51 -3.88
CA VAL A 241 -19.79 25.22 -2.62
C VAL A 241 -19.59 24.23 -1.47
N PHE A 242 -18.77 24.60 -0.49
CA PHE A 242 -18.63 23.89 0.77
C PHE A 242 -19.24 24.72 1.91
N GLY A 243 -20.00 24.05 2.78
CA GLY A 243 -20.83 24.70 3.80
C GLY A 243 -22.22 25.11 3.27
N PRO A 244 -22.91 26.05 3.94
CA PRO A 244 -22.46 26.78 5.13
C PRO A 244 -22.21 25.91 6.35
N VAL A 245 -21.11 26.20 7.04
CA VAL A 245 -20.78 25.66 8.36
C VAL A 245 -21.15 26.72 9.40
N PHE A 246 -21.93 26.33 10.41
CA PHE A 246 -22.28 27.22 11.51
C PHE A 246 -21.25 27.13 12.64
N ILE A 247 -20.69 28.27 13.02
CA ILE A 247 -19.80 28.41 14.18
C ILE A 247 -20.62 28.97 15.33
N TYR A 248 -21.00 28.09 16.25
CA TYR A 248 -21.78 28.41 17.43
C TYR A 248 -20.87 28.76 18.62
N LEU A 249 -21.21 29.81 19.34
CA LEU A 249 -20.54 30.24 20.56
C LEU A 249 -21.55 30.21 21.70
N ASN A 250 -21.22 29.47 22.75
CA ASN A 250 -21.94 29.47 24.01
C ASN A 250 -20.97 29.61 25.18
N SER A 251 -21.53 29.84 26.36
CA SER A 251 -20.77 30.06 27.59
C SER A 251 -21.66 29.78 28.79
N ASP A 252 -21.00 29.44 29.90
CA ASP A 252 -21.64 29.20 31.18
C ASP A 252 -20.95 30.08 32.22
N SER A 253 -21.71 31.00 32.81
CA SER A 253 -21.21 31.97 33.79
C SER A 253 -20.96 31.34 35.17
N ALA A 254 -21.39 30.10 35.40
CA ALA A 254 -21.32 29.45 36.71
C ALA A 254 -20.04 28.62 36.93
N ASN A 255 -19.14 28.50 35.94
CA ASN A 255 -17.89 27.74 36.03
C ASN A 255 -18.08 26.28 36.49
N LYS A 256 -19.25 25.69 36.19
CA LYS A 256 -19.65 24.34 36.58
C LYS A 256 -19.82 23.50 35.33
N ASP A 257 -19.18 22.34 35.33
CA ASP A 257 -19.37 21.20 34.43
C ASP A 257 -19.50 21.53 32.91
N PRO A 258 -18.46 21.24 32.09
CA PRO A 258 -18.50 21.37 30.63
C PRO A 258 -19.70 20.68 29.94
N SER A 259 -20.36 19.74 30.62
CA SER A 259 -21.56 19.06 30.13
C SER A 259 -22.70 20.02 29.80
N SER A 260 -22.87 21.13 30.54
CA SER A 260 -23.93 22.12 30.25
C SER A 260 -23.76 22.76 28.87
N LEU A 261 -22.53 23.11 28.50
CA LEU A 261 -22.16 23.67 27.21
C LEU A 261 -22.39 22.67 26.07
N TRP A 262 -22.12 21.39 26.31
CA TRP A 262 -22.37 20.32 25.35
C TRP A 262 -23.87 20.09 25.12
N GLU A 263 -24.69 20.07 26.18
CA GLU A 263 -26.14 19.94 26.06
C GLU A 263 -26.77 21.11 25.30
N ASP A 264 -26.30 22.33 25.55
CA ASP A 264 -26.72 23.50 24.79
C ASP A 264 -26.30 23.42 23.31
N ALA A 265 -25.05 23.01 23.03
CA ALA A 265 -24.58 22.78 21.67
C ALA A 265 -25.39 21.71 20.93
N LYS A 266 -25.80 20.62 21.60
CA LYS A 266 -26.69 19.59 21.04
C LYS A 266 -28.05 20.18 20.68
N LYS A 267 -28.67 20.94 21.58
CA LYS A 267 -29.95 21.63 21.30
C LYS A 267 -29.82 22.56 20.10
N GLN A 268 -28.72 23.29 19.99
CA GLN A 268 -28.47 24.14 18.83
C GLN A 268 -28.29 23.31 17.55
N SER A 269 -27.56 22.20 17.58
CA SER A 269 -27.37 21.32 16.42
C SER A 269 -28.68 20.78 15.86
N VAL A 270 -29.65 20.46 16.72
CA VAL A 270 -31.00 20.02 16.31
C VAL A 270 -31.72 21.15 15.57
N ARG A 271 -31.70 22.37 16.12
CA ARG A 271 -32.30 23.55 15.46
C ARG A 271 -31.68 23.83 14.10
N GLU A 272 -30.36 23.73 13.98
CA GLU A 272 -29.66 23.93 12.70
C GLU A 272 -29.99 22.82 11.69
N THR A 273 -30.12 21.58 12.15
CA THR A 273 -30.53 20.44 11.31
C THR A 273 -31.95 20.62 10.76
N GLU A 274 -32.88 21.10 11.61
CA GLU A 274 -34.25 21.42 11.20
C GLU A 274 -34.33 22.64 10.27
N SER A 275 -33.39 23.58 10.42
CA SER A 275 -33.34 24.81 9.62
C SER A 275 -32.64 24.63 8.26
N TRP A 276 -31.89 23.55 8.10
CA TRP A 276 -31.29 23.18 6.81
C TRP A 276 -32.38 22.68 5.85
N PRO A 277 -32.35 23.05 4.54
CA PRO A 277 -31.37 23.87 3.86
C PRO A 277 -31.66 25.37 4.02
N TYR A 278 -30.60 26.16 4.20
CA TYR A 278 -30.71 27.59 4.42
C TYR A 278 -31.11 28.36 3.16
N ASP A 279 -32.01 29.34 3.28
CA ASP A 279 -32.38 30.26 2.18
C ASP A 279 -31.60 31.58 2.19
N PHE A 280 -30.81 31.80 3.23
CA PHE A 280 -30.12 33.06 3.46
C PHE A 280 -28.80 33.26 2.67
N PRO A 281 -28.07 32.23 2.18
CA PRO A 281 -26.91 32.47 1.32
C PRO A 281 -27.35 33.08 -0.02
N LEU A 282 -27.02 34.36 -0.25
CA LEU A 282 -27.42 35.10 -1.46
C LEU A 282 -26.57 34.78 -2.70
N SER A 283 -25.85 33.65 -2.71
CA SER A 283 -25.05 33.25 -3.86
C SER A 283 -25.90 32.44 -4.84
N GLU A 284 -25.86 32.79 -6.13
CA GLU A 284 -26.53 32.01 -7.19
C GLU A 284 -26.00 30.57 -7.27
N ASP A 285 -24.76 30.35 -6.84
CA ASP A 285 -24.14 29.02 -6.77
C ASP A 285 -24.67 28.14 -5.62
N PHE A 286 -25.45 28.73 -4.71
CA PHE A 286 -26.10 28.05 -3.60
C PHE A 286 -27.62 27.95 -3.86
N PRO A 287 -28.13 26.80 -4.34
CA PRO A 287 -29.56 26.62 -4.54
C PRO A 287 -30.33 26.79 -3.23
N THR A 288 -31.36 27.62 -3.26
CA THR A 288 -32.32 27.80 -2.16
C THR A 288 -33.04 26.49 -1.83
N ALA A 289 -33.67 26.41 -0.66
CA ALA A 289 -34.43 25.24 -0.25
C ALA A 289 -35.50 24.84 -1.28
N LYS A 290 -36.15 25.82 -1.90
CA LYS A 290 -37.19 25.60 -2.93
C LYS A 290 -36.64 25.08 -4.26
N GLN A 291 -35.37 25.34 -4.56
CA GLN A 291 -34.72 24.89 -5.79
C GLN A 291 -34.14 23.48 -5.64
N ARG A 292 -34.22 22.87 -4.47
CA ARG A 292 -33.69 21.53 -4.19
C ARG A 292 -34.80 20.49 -4.29
N GLY A 293 -34.46 19.34 -4.86
CA GLY A 293 -35.40 18.23 -5.05
C GLY A 293 -35.39 17.23 -3.90
N THR A 294 -36.30 16.27 -3.99
CA THR A 294 -36.48 15.17 -3.02
C THR A 294 -36.56 13.84 -3.76
N VAL A 295 -35.91 12.81 -3.25
CA VAL A 295 -36.07 11.43 -3.71
C VAL A 295 -36.74 10.61 -2.64
N THR A 296 -37.77 9.86 -3.01
CA THR A 296 -38.46 8.91 -2.14
C THR A 296 -38.53 7.54 -2.78
N GLY A 297 -38.44 6.50 -1.97
CA GLY A 297 -38.55 5.12 -2.43
C GLY A 297 -38.65 4.17 -1.25
N ARG A 298 -38.71 2.88 -1.57
CA ARG A 298 -38.67 1.80 -0.58
C ARG A 298 -37.60 0.81 -0.97
N LEU A 299 -36.68 0.51 -0.07
CA LEU A 299 -35.58 -0.41 -0.30
C LEU A 299 -35.86 -1.72 0.43
N LEU A 300 -35.87 -2.80 -0.35
CA LEU A 300 -36.11 -4.16 0.08
C LEU A 300 -34.87 -5.00 -0.27
N VAL A 301 -34.65 -6.09 0.42
CA VAL A 301 -33.59 -7.07 0.20
C VAL A 301 -34.23 -8.40 -0.12
N HIS A 302 -33.73 -9.09 -1.14
CA HIS A 302 -34.14 -10.44 -1.47
C HIS A 302 -32.92 -11.35 -1.46
N ASP A 303 -32.68 -11.97 -0.29
CA ASP A 303 -31.65 -12.99 -0.12
C ASP A 303 -32.33 -14.36 0.04
N ARG A 304 -32.52 -15.06 -1.08
CA ARG A 304 -33.22 -16.35 -1.13
C ARG A 304 -32.61 -17.44 -0.23
N TYR A 305 -31.37 -17.25 0.23
CA TYR A 305 -30.65 -18.20 1.08
C TYR A 305 -30.73 -17.85 2.57
N ILE A 306 -31.11 -16.62 2.92
CA ILE A 306 -31.36 -16.19 4.30
C ILE A 306 -32.87 -16.20 4.60
N ASN A 307 -33.68 -15.69 3.67
CA ASN A 307 -35.13 -15.68 3.79
C ASN A 307 -35.78 -15.73 2.41
N ARG A 308 -36.78 -16.59 2.23
CA ARG A 308 -37.54 -16.70 0.96
C ARG A 308 -38.40 -15.46 0.67
N ASN A 309 -38.69 -14.64 1.68
CA ASN A 309 -39.49 -13.42 1.58
C ASN A 309 -38.60 -12.16 1.51
N LEU A 310 -39.17 -11.07 1.01
CA LEU A 310 -38.51 -9.75 0.97
C LEU A 310 -38.27 -9.22 2.40
N ILE A 311 -37.06 -8.75 2.66
CA ILE A 311 -36.63 -8.14 3.93
C ILE A 311 -36.50 -6.61 3.73
N ASN A 312 -36.71 -5.78 4.75
CA ASN A 312 -36.53 -4.33 4.64
C ASN A 312 -35.05 -3.93 4.80
N ALA A 313 -34.61 -2.90 4.08
CA ALA A 313 -33.24 -2.39 4.13
C ALA A 313 -33.16 -0.97 4.74
N ASN A 314 -31.98 -0.57 5.24
CA ASN A 314 -31.87 0.54 6.18
C ASN A 314 -31.14 1.81 5.70
N SER A 315 -30.56 1.92 4.49
CA SER A 315 -29.80 3.13 4.10
C SER A 315 -29.64 3.34 2.59
N ALA A 316 -29.61 4.61 2.12
CA ALA A 316 -29.37 4.98 0.70
C ALA A 316 -28.57 6.30 0.51
N TYR A 317 -27.81 6.45 -0.60
CA TYR A 317 -26.83 7.54 -0.89
C TYR A 317 -26.78 8.02 -2.37
N GLY A 318 -26.51 9.33 -2.60
CA GLY A 318 -26.11 10.00 -3.87
C GLY A 318 -25.19 11.22 -3.57
N TYR A 319 -24.72 12.10 -4.50
CA TYR A 319 -23.76 13.24 -4.28
C TYR A 319 -23.67 13.72 -2.81
N GLN A 320 -22.85 13.05 -2.00
CA GLN A 320 -22.99 12.91 -0.52
C GLN A 320 -24.29 13.48 0.12
N PHE A 321 -25.46 13.03 -0.32
CA PHE A 321 -26.74 13.10 0.39
C PHE A 321 -27.09 11.68 0.80
N TRP A 322 -27.61 11.53 2.02
CA TRP A 322 -27.95 10.23 2.56
C TRP A 322 -29.14 10.33 3.49
N THR A 323 -29.78 9.19 3.68
CA THR A 323 -30.79 9.03 4.72
C THR A 323 -30.78 7.59 5.21
N ARG A 324 -31.25 7.39 6.44
CA ARG A 324 -31.56 6.05 6.94
C ARG A 324 -33.01 5.75 6.58
N ALA A 325 -33.26 4.59 6.00
CA ALA A 325 -34.62 4.13 5.76
C ALA A 325 -35.29 3.77 7.10
N ASP A 326 -36.62 3.83 7.15
CA ASP A 326 -37.40 3.37 8.30
C ASP A 326 -37.42 1.84 8.42
N ALA A 327 -38.09 1.32 9.46
CA ALA A 327 -38.16 -0.11 9.72
C ALA A 327 -38.87 -0.90 8.60
N GLU A 328 -39.68 -0.21 7.81
CA GLU A 328 -40.41 -0.72 6.65
C GLU A 328 -39.62 -0.58 5.33
N GLY A 329 -38.42 -0.01 5.38
CA GLY A 329 -37.53 0.20 4.24
C GLY A 329 -37.82 1.47 3.42
N HIS A 330 -38.75 2.32 3.84
CA HIS A 330 -39.00 3.58 3.15
C HIS A 330 -37.91 4.59 3.45
N PHE A 331 -37.50 5.31 2.42
CA PHE A 331 -36.49 6.36 2.54
C PHE A 331 -36.95 7.64 1.87
N VAL A 332 -36.55 8.76 2.46
CA VAL A 332 -36.77 10.11 1.95
C VAL A 332 -35.46 10.88 2.05
N ILE A 333 -34.88 11.24 0.91
CA ILE A 333 -33.69 12.08 0.81
C ILE A 333 -34.14 13.46 0.36
N LYS A 334 -34.09 14.45 1.26
CA LYS A 334 -34.56 15.83 1.00
C LYS A 334 -33.38 16.76 0.66
N GLY A 335 -33.70 17.86 -0.02
CA GLY A 335 -32.77 18.97 -0.22
C GLY A 335 -31.63 18.69 -1.22
N ILE A 336 -31.85 17.75 -2.12
CA ILE A 336 -30.89 17.33 -3.14
C ILE A 336 -30.71 18.47 -4.16
N ARG A 337 -29.47 18.80 -4.51
CA ARG A 337 -29.23 19.81 -5.55
C ARG A 337 -29.68 19.28 -6.91
N PRO A 338 -30.19 20.12 -7.82
CA PRO A 338 -30.49 19.68 -9.18
C PRO A 338 -29.26 19.04 -9.86
N GLY A 339 -29.49 17.98 -10.63
CA GLY A 339 -28.43 17.24 -11.33
C GLY A 339 -28.67 15.74 -11.43
N ASN A 340 -27.68 15.01 -11.95
CA ASN A 340 -27.74 13.56 -12.16
C ASN A 340 -27.02 12.81 -11.02
N TYR A 341 -27.71 11.84 -10.43
CA TYR A 341 -27.26 11.11 -9.25
C TYR A 341 -27.32 9.61 -9.49
N SER A 342 -26.31 8.88 -9.04
CA SER A 342 -26.44 7.45 -8.79
C SER A 342 -26.97 7.24 -7.37
N LEU A 343 -27.90 6.30 -7.21
CA LEU A 343 -28.41 5.87 -5.91
C LEU A 343 -27.68 4.60 -5.50
N TYR A 344 -27.03 4.63 -4.35
CA TYR A 344 -26.43 3.47 -3.70
C TYR A 344 -27.21 3.15 -2.44
N ALA A 345 -27.15 1.91 -1.99
CA ALA A 345 -27.69 1.52 -0.71
C ALA A 345 -26.92 0.36 -0.11
N TRP A 346 -27.03 0.20 1.20
CA TRP A 346 -26.53 -0.98 1.90
C TRP A 346 -27.45 -1.29 3.07
N ALA A 347 -27.44 -2.53 3.50
CA ALA A 347 -28.21 -2.99 4.64
C ALA A 347 -27.23 -3.68 5.62
N PRO A 348 -27.14 -3.25 6.89
CA PRO A 348 -26.35 -3.96 7.89
C PRO A 348 -26.74 -5.43 7.95
N GLY A 349 -25.76 -6.33 7.97
CA GLY A 349 -26.03 -7.77 7.95
C GLY A 349 -26.26 -8.36 6.55
N ILE A 350 -26.20 -7.54 5.50
CA ILE A 350 -26.29 -7.99 4.11
C ILE A 350 -24.98 -7.68 3.38
N ILE A 351 -24.39 -8.71 2.76
CA ILE A 351 -23.13 -8.58 2.00
C ILE A 351 -23.32 -7.70 0.78
N GLY A 352 -22.36 -6.80 0.52
CA GLY A 352 -22.25 -6.01 -0.71
C GLY A 352 -22.91 -4.63 -0.66
N ASP A 353 -22.88 -3.93 -1.80
CA ASP A 353 -23.57 -2.67 -2.01
C ASP A 353 -24.64 -2.81 -3.09
N TYR A 354 -25.82 -2.28 -2.82
CA TYR A 354 -26.82 -2.02 -3.85
C TYR A 354 -26.41 -0.78 -4.64
N ARG A 355 -26.54 -0.87 -5.96
CA ARG A 355 -26.47 0.27 -6.87
C ARG A 355 -27.71 0.25 -7.75
N TYR A 356 -28.42 1.38 -7.79
CA TYR A 356 -29.48 1.58 -8.76
C TYR A 356 -28.87 1.77 -10.15
N ASP A 357 -29.34 1.00 -11.12
CA ASP A 357 -28.75 0.94 -12.46
C ASP A 357 -28.92 2.24 -13.25
N ASN A 358 -29.98 2.99 -12.96
CA ASN A 358 -30.31 4.23 -13.66
C ASN A 358 -29.85 5.47 -12.88
N PHE A 359 -29.52 6.52 -13.63
CA PHE A 359 -29.32 7.84 -13.03
C PHE A 359 -30.67 8.44 -12.61
N ILE A 360 -30.70 9.03 -11.41
CA ILE A 360 -31.81 9.85 -10.92
C ILE A 360 -31.51 11.30 -11.30
N ASN A 361 -32.32 11.86 -12.20
CA ASN A 361 -32.19 13.25 -12.65
C ASN A 361 -33.10 14.17 -11.83
N ILE A 362 -32.53 14.93 -10.90
CA ILE A 362 -33.26 15.84 -10.01
C ILE A 362 -33.47 17.20 -10.69
N ALA A 363 -34.72 17.52 -10.99
CA ALA A 363 -35.11 18.87 -11.42
C ALA A 363 -35.19 19.85 -10.22
N PRO A 364 -35.03 21.17 -10.43
CA PRO A 364 -35.22 22.17 -9.39
C PRO A 364 -36.60 22.07 -8.71
N GLY A 365 -36.60 21.85 -7.40
CA GLY A 365 -37.83 21.66 -6.62
C GLY A 365 -38.60 20.37 -6.93
N GLY A 366 -38.05 19.47 -7.75
CA GLY A 366 -38.72 18.25 -8.20
C GLY A 366 -38.77 17.16 -7.13
N GLU A 367 -39.87 16.42 -7.10
CA GLU A 367 -40.00 15.19 -6.30
C GLU A 367 -39.90 13.97 -7.23
N ILE A 368 -39.04 13.02 -6.89
CA ILE A 368 -38.87 11.77 -7.63
C ILE A 368 -39.23 10.61 -6.73
N ARG A 369 -40.13 9.76 -7.23
CA ARG A 369 -40.51 8.51 -6.59
C ARG A 369 -39.91 7.36 -7.37
N VAL A 370 -38.94 6.66 -6.77
CA VAL A 370 -38.27 5.52 -7.41
C VAL A 370 -38.98 4.18 -7.16
N GLY A 371 -40.05 4.19 -6.36
CA GLY A 371 -40.84 3.00 -6.06
C GLY A 371 -40.09 1.99 -5.19
N ASN A 372 -40.42 0.70 -5.35
CA ASN A 372 -39.77 -0.39 -4.64
C ASN A 372 -38.48 -0.79 -5.36
N LEU A 373 -37.36 -0.73 -4.63
CA LEU A 373 -36.05 -1.16 -5.07
C LEU A 373 -35.71 -2.46 -4.35
N VAL A 374 -35.37 -3.51 -5.09
CA VAL A 374 -35.00 -4.81 -4.52
C VAL A 374 -33.50 -5.02 -4.67
N TYR A 375 -32.83 -5.17 -3.54
CA TYR A 375 -31.43 -5.50 -3.44
C TYR A 375 -31.24 -7.02 -3.43
N TYR A 376 -30.57 -7.54 -4.45
CA TYR A 376 -30.14 -8.93 -4.52
C TYR A 376 -28.68 -9.04 -4.08
N PRO A 377 -28.38 -9.57 -2.90
CA PRO A 377 -27.00 -9.73 -2.44
C PRO A 377 -26.24 -10.68 -3.37
N PRO A 378 -24.92 -10.50 -3.57
CA PRO A 378 -24.13 -11.27 -4.52
C PRO A 378 -23.80 -12.68 -4.02
N ARG A 379 -24.82 -13.49 -3.67
CA ARG A 379 -24.67 -14.89 -3.26
C ARG A 379 -24.95 -15.82 -4.44
N VAL A 380 -23.97 -16.66 -4.79
CA VAL A 380 -24.07 -17.63 -5.90
C VAL A 380 -24.64 -18.98 -5.44
N GLY A 381 -24.74 -19.21 -4.12
CA GLY A 381 -25.22 -20.44 -3.50
C GLY A 381 -25.59 -20.27 -2.02
N PRO A 382 -26.07 -21.33 -1.35
CA PRO A 382 -26.29 -21.33 0.10
C PRO A 382 -25.01 -20.99 0.86
N THR A 383 -25.14 -20.23 1.94
CA THR A 383 -24.02 -19.88 2.81
C THR A 383 -23.62 -21.10 3.63
N LEU A 384 -22.43 -21.66 3.38
CA LEU A 384 -21.90 -22.78 4.17
C LEU A 384 -21.45 -22.35 5.57
N TRP A 385 -20.89 -21.14 5.70
CA TRP A 385 -20.51 -20.50 6.97
C TRP A 385 -20.36 -18.98 6.81
N GLU A 386 -20.56 -18.22 7.89
CA GLU A 386 -20.41 -16.76 7.94
C GLU A 386 -19.75 -16.36 9.27
N ILE A 387 -18.76 -15.46 9.21
CA ILE A 387 -18.00 -14.99 10.38
C ILE A 387 -18.18 -13.48 10.51
N GLY A 388 -18.72 -13.05 11.65
CA GLY A 388 -19.05 -11.66 11.90
C GLY A 388 -20.34 -11.22 11.24
N VAL A 389 -20.59 -9.91 11.25
CA VAL A 389 -21.77 -9.30 10.64
C VAL A 389 -21.28 -8.37 9.52
N PRO A 390 -21.79 -8.45 8.28
CA PRO A 390 -21.40 -7.52 7.23
C PRO A 390 -22.06 -6.15 7.45
N ASP A 391 -21.61 -5.44 8.49
CA ASP A 391 -22.07 -4.11 8.89
C ASP A 391 -20.95 -3.04 8.78
N ARG A 392 -19.76 -3.46 8.31
CA ARG A 392 -18.55 -2.65 8.10
C ARG A 392 -17.90 -2.12 9.36
N THR A 393 -18.21 -2.70 10.51
CA THR A 393 -17.43 -2.49 11.72
C THR A 393 -16.58 -3.71 12.04
N ALA A 394 -15.68 -3.54 13.01
CA ALA A 394 -14.95 -4.63 13.62
C ALA A 394 -15.32 -4.76 15.11
N ALA A 395 -16.42 -4.11 15.52
CA ALA A 395 -16.82 -3.97 16.91
C ALA A 395 -17.31 -5.28 17.52
N GLU A 396 -17.85 -6.17 16.69
CA GLU A 396 -18.35 -7.48 17.08
C GLU A 396 -17.26 -8.54 17.21
N PHE A 397 -16.05 -8.28 16.71
CA PHE A 397 -14.92 -9.20 16.79
C PHE A 397 -14.15 -9.07 18.10
N PHE A 398 -13.27 -10.03 18.37
CA PHE A 398 -12.41 -9.99 19.55
C PHE A 398 -11.35 -8.88 19.44
N VAL A 399 -11.55 -7.82 20.22
CA VAL A 399 -10.59 -6.72 20.40
C VAL A 399 -9.85 -6.93 21.71
N PRO A 400 -8.51 -6.92 21.77
CA PRO A 400 -7.78 -7.10 23.03
C PRO A 400 -7.80 -5.82 23.89
N ASP A 401 -7.41 -5.94 25.16
CA ASP A 401 -7.13 -4.77 25.99
C ASP A 401 -5.85 -4.06 25.50
N PRO A 402 -5.78 -2.71 25.56
CA PRO A 402 -4.59 -1.98 25.16
C PRO A 402 -3.40 -2.25 26.09
N ASP A 403 -2.17 -2.06 25.59
CA ASP A 403 -0.98 -2.01 26.45
C ASP A 403 -1.17 -0.89 27.47
N SER A 404 -0.94 -1.17 28.76
CA SER A 404 -1.10 -0.21 29.86
C SER A 404 -0.24 1.05 29.69
N LYS A 405 0.79 1.01 28.83
CA LYS A 405 1.66 2.15 28.47
C LYS A 405 1.19 2.94 27.25
N ARG A 406 0.15 2.47 26.56
CA ARG A 406 -0.35 3.03 25.28
C ARG A 406 -1.87 3.20 25.28
N VAL A 407 -2.46 3.40 26.46
CA VAL A 407 -3.91 3.56 26.61
C VAL A 407 -4.36 4.90 26.05
N ASN A 408 -5.53 4.91 25.42
CA ASN A 408 -6.27 6.14 25.15
C ASN A 408 -7.63 6.04 25.83
N ASN A 409 -7.81 6.82 26.90
CA ASN A 409 -8.99 6.77 27.76
C ASN A 409 -10.29 7.19 27.05
N LEU A 410 -10.23 7.75 25.84
CA LEU A 410 -11.42 7.98 25.01
C LEU A 410 -12.10 6.68 24.55
N TYR A 411 -11.43 5.54 24.63
CA TYR A 411 -11.85 4.31 23.99
C TYR A 411 -11.87 3.07 24.90
N THR A 412 -11.46 3.19 26.17
CA THR A 412 -11.29 2.06 27.11
C THR A 412 -12.58 1.28 27.39
N ASP A 413 -13.74 1.96 27.38
CA ASP A 413 -15.07 1.37 27.58
C ASP A 413 -16.04 1.77 26.46
N HIS A 414 -15.55 1.78 25.22
CA HIS A 414 -16.31 2.28 24.07
C HIS A 414 -16.56 1.19 23.02
N ALA A 415 -17.70 1.27 22.32
CA ALA A 415 -18.00 0.43 21.15
C ALA A 415 -16.97 0.57 20.00
N ASP A 416 -16.11 1.59 20.05
CA ASP A 416 -15.06 1.89 19.07
C ASP A 416 -13.67 1.52 19.63
N ARG A 417 -13.59 0.67 20.65
CA ARG A 417 -12.31 0.33 21.30
C ARG A 417 -11.27 -0.21 20.33
N PHE A 418 -11.70 -0.84 19.23
CA PHE A 418 -10.86 -1.28 18.11
C PHE A 418 -10.06 -0.16 17.42
N ARG A 419 -10.38 1.12 17.67
CA ARG A 419 -9.67 2.29 17.12
C ARG A 419 -8.44 2.69 17.94
N GLN A 420 -8.21 2.08 19.10
CA GLN A 420 -7.05 2.41 19.94
C GLN A 420 -5.73 2.06 19.25
N TYR A 421 -4.74 2.91 19.47
CA TYR A 421 -3.40 2.71 18.93
C TYR A 421 -2.73 1.48 19.55
N GLY A 422 -2.08 0.66 18.72
CA GLY A 422 -1.22 -0.44 19.19
C GLY A 422 -1.97 -1.72 19.58
N LEU A 423 -3.29 -1.80 19.39
CA LEU A 423 -4.05 -3.03 19.64
C LEU A 423 -3.61 -4.19 18.75
N TRP A 424 -3.15 -3.90 17.53
CA TRP A 424 -2.62 -4.91 16.62
C TRP A 424 -1.34 -5.57 17.16
N ASP A 425 -0.54 -4.86 17.97
CA ASP A 425 0.68 -5.42 18.58
C ASP A 425 0.32 -6.51 19.62
N ARG A 426 -0.86 -6.41 20.25
CA ARG A 426 -1.34 -7.37 21.27
C ARG A 426 -1.61 -8.77 20.71
N TYR A 427 -1.73 -8.91 19.39
CA TYR A 427 -1.89 -10.22 18.77
C TYR A 427 -0.74 -11.18 19.12
N SER A 428 0.50 -10.69 19.08
CA SER A 428 1.68 -11.50 19.40
C SER A 428 1.76 -11.85 20.89
N ASP A 429 1.10 -11.09 21.77
CA ASP A 429 1.01 -11.41 23.20
C ASP A 429 0.00 -12.53 23.49
N LEU A 430 -1.12 -12.52 22.76
CA LEU A 430 -2.23 -13.46 22.93
C LEU A 430 -2.01 -14.78 22.21
N TYR A 431 -1.30 -14.74 21.09
CA TYR A 431 -0.98 -15.87 20.24
C TYR A 431 0.55 -16.04 20.14
N PRO A 432 1.26 -16.24 21.27
CA PRO A 432 2.73 -16.18 21.30
C PRO A 432 3.41 -17.43 20.74
N ASN A 433 2.65 -18.50 20.44
CA ASN A 433 3.18 -19.83 20.12
C ASN A 433 2.53 -20.48 18.89
N HIS A 434 1.36 -20.00 18.44
CA HIS A 434 0.60 -20.51 17.30
C HIS A 434 -0.27 -19.37 16.76
N ASP A 435 -0.64 -19.40 15.49
CA ASP A 435 -1.64 -18.46 14.98
C ASP A 435 -3.04 -18.85 15.41
N LEU A 436 -3.95 -17.87 15.36
CA LEU A 436 -5.37 -18.07 15.61
C LEU A 436 -5.94 -19.13 14.66
N ILE A 437 -6.44 -20.22 15.24
CA ILE A 437 -7.25 -21.23 14.56
C ILE A 437 -8.71 -20.96 14.91
N PHE A 438 -9.57 -20.83 13.91
CA PHE A 438 -11.00 -20.64 14.10
C PHE A 438 -11.76 -21.85 13.57
N ASN A 439 -12.35 -22.61 14.49
CA ASN A 439 -13.10 -23.81 14.15
C ASN A 439 -14.56 -23.46 13.88
N VAL A 440 -14.99 -23.63 12.64
CA VAL A 440 -16.37 -23.32 12.23
C VAL A 440 -17.31 -24.29 12.95
N GLY A 441 -18.33 -23.75 13.62
CA GLY A 441 -19.31 -24.52 14.40
C GLY A 441 -19.01 -24.58 15.91
N THR A 442 -17.77 -24.35 16.35
CA THR A 442 -17.40 -24.39 17.79
C THR A 442 -16.77 -23.09 18.31
N SER A 443 -16.05 -22.35 17.45
CA SER A 443 -15.42 -21.07 17.81
C SER A 443 -16.41 -19.91 17.71
N SER A 444 -16.29 -18.93 18.62
CA SER A 444 -17.13 -17.72 18.64
C SER A 444 -16.34 -16.54 18.07
N TYR A 445 -16.83 -15.89 17.02
CA TYR A 445 -16.10 -14.77 16.42
C TYR A 445 -15.96 -13.57 17.36
N GLN A 446 -16.87 -13.40 18.32
CA GLN A 446 -16.78 -12.34 19.34
C GLN A 446 -15.64 -12.55 20.33
N LYS A 447 -15.21 -13.81 20.54
CA LYS A 447 -14.19 -14.17 21.54
C LYS A 447 -12.88 -14.65 20.93
N ASN A 448 -12.97 -15.28 19.76
CA ASN A 448 -11.88 -16.03 19.16
C ASN A 448 -11.40 -15.40 17.85
N TRP A 449 -12.22 -14.61 17.14
CA TRP A 449 -11.81 -13.98 15.89
C TRP A 449 -11.24 -12.60 16.14
N PHE A 450 -9.92 -12.46 15.98
CA PHE A 450 -9.22 -11.21 16.27
C PHE A 450 -9.61 -10.12 15.27
N PHE A 451 -9.92 -8.92 15.77
CA PHE A 451 -10.57 -7.84 15.00
C PHE A 451 -9.79 -7.31 13.79
N ALA A 452 -8.48 -7.60 13.68
CA ALA A 452 -7.63 -7.13 12.60
C ALA A 452 -6.61 -8.19 12.18
N HIS A 453 -6.41 -8.38 10.89
CA HIS A 453 -5.33 -9.23 10.42
C HIS A 453 -3.99 -8.52 10.60
N VAL A 454 -3.07 -9.19 11.29
CA VAL A 454 -1.72 -8.70 11.54
C VAL A 454 -0.72 -9.70 11.01
N THR A 455 0.43 -9.21 10.56
CA THR A 455 1.53 -10.09 10.17
C THR A 455 2.10 -10.76 11.42
N SER A 456 1.77 -12.03 11.62
CA SER A 456 2.31 -12.84 12.70
C SER A 456 3.77 -13.23 12.42
N PRO A 457 4.65 -13.24 13.43
CA PRO A 457 5.99 -13.81 13.28
C PRO A 457 5.98 -15.34 13.07
N HIS A 458 4.83 -16.00 13.25
CA HIS A 458 4.67 -17.46 13.23
C HIS A 458 4.27 -18.06 11.87
N SER A 459 3.72 -17.28 10.92
CA SER A 459 3.33 -17.82 9.61
C SER A 459 3.54 -16.84 8.44
N SER A 460 3.62 -17.44 7.25
CA SER A 460 3.36 -16.80 5.96
C SER A 460 1.91 -16.98 5.48
N HIS A 461 0.98 -17.37 6.37
CA HIS A 461 -0.41 -17.70 6.04
C HIS A 461 -1.43 -17.00 6.95
N VAL A 462 -2.63 -16.78 6.41
CA VAL A 462 -3.79 -16.20 7.12
C VAL A 462 -4.31 -17.23 8.13
N ALA A 463 -4.97 -16.78 9.22
CA ALA A 463 -5.69 -17.62 10.18
C ALA A 463 -6.28 -18.89 9.54
N MET A 464 -5.92 -20.07 10.06
CA MET A 464 -6.42 -21.34 9.55
C MET A 464 -7.85 -21.56 10.04
N MET A 465 -8.75 -21.89 9.10
CA MET A 465 -10.09 -22.38 9.41
C MET A 465 -10.08 -23.90 9.30
N GLU A 466 -10.49 -24.58 10.37
CA GLU A 466 -10.72 -26.03 10.36
C GLU A 466 -12.22 -26.27 10.55
N GLY A 467 -12.77 -27.19 9.76
CA GLY A 467 -14.16 -27.63 9.87
C GLY A 467 -14.19 -29.05 10.38
N GLU A 468 -14.76 -29.27 11.56
CA GLU A 468 -15.21 -30.59 12.00
C GLU A 468 -16.74 -30.61 11.90
N THR A 469 -17.28 -31.51 11.08
CA THR A 469 -18.72 -31.81 11.07
C THR A 469 -19.03 -32.64 12.31
N GLN A 470 -19.64 -32.03 13.32
CA GLN A 470 -20.45 -32.78 14.28
C GLN A 470 -21.83 -33.03 13.67
N ASP A 471 -22.25 -34.29 13.68
CA ASP A 471 -23.60 -34.76 13.38
C ASP A 471 -24.65 -33.85 14.01
N VAL A 472 -25.27 -32.99 13.18
CA VAL A 472 -26.52 -32.35 13.52
C VAL A 472 -27.60 -33.19 12.87
N GLY A 473 -28.12 -34.13 13.65
CA GLY A 473 -29.23 -34.98 13.23
C GLY A 473 -30.42 -34.13 12.79
N GLY A 474 -30.91 -34.44 11.59
CA GLY A 474 -32.23 -34.05 11.11
C GLY A 474 -32.27 -32.85 10.19
N LEU A 475 -31.85 -33.03 8.94
CA LEU A 475 -32.51 -32.56 7.71
C LEU A 475 -31.69 -33.10 6.53
N GLU A 476 -32.32 -33.92 5.71
CA GLU A 476 -31.74 -34.51 4.49
C GLU A 476 -31.10 -33.40 3.62
N SER A 477 -29.77 -33.37 3.57
CA SER A 477 -29.01 -32.62 2.59
C SER A 477 -28.58 -33.58 1.47
N ASP A 478 -28.92 -33.24 0.24
CA ASP A 478 -28.64 -33.98 -1.01
C ASP A 478 -27.14 -34.06 -1.39
N PHE A 479 -26.23 -34.20 -0.42
CA PHE A 479 -24.81 -34.38 -0.68
C PHE A 479 -24.33 -35.68 -0.05
N THR A 480 -23.82 -36.57 -0.89
CA THR A 480 -23.25 -37.86 -0.49
C THR A 480 -21.81 -37.67 -0.01
N ASP A 481 -21.30 -38.63 0.75
CA ASP A 481 -19.88 -38.69 1.13
C ASP A 481 -18.96 -38.74 -0.11
N GLU A 482 -19.47 -39.19 -1.26
CA GLU A 482 -18.78 -39.17 -2.55
C GLU A 482 -18.69 -37.76 -3.15
N ASP A 483 -19.69 -36.89 -2.97
CA ASP A 483 -19.64 -35.49 -3.43
C ASP A 483 -18.61 -34.66 -2.63
N PHE A 484 -18.50 -34.93 -1.32
CA PHE A 484 -17.45 -34.33 -0.49
C PHE A 484 -16.06 -34.90 -0.77
N ALA A 485 -15.96 -36.18 -1.16
CA ALA A 485 -14.71 -36.77 -1.63
C ALA A 485 -14.27 -36.19 -2.98
N GLU A 486 -15.21 -35.85 -3.88
CA GLU A 486 -14.92 -35.25 -5.19
C GLU A 486 -14.51 -33.77 -5.07
N ILE A 487 -15.15 -33.00 -4.17
CA ILE A 487 -14.73 -31.63 -3.83
C ILE A 487 -13.36 -31.62 -3.15
N ASN A 488 -13.10 -32.56 -2.23
CA ASN A 488 -11.78 -32.72 -1.62
C ASN A 488 -10.73 -33.23 -2.63
N ALA A 489 -11.11 -34.02 -3.62
CA ALA A 489 -10.22 -34.46 -4.71
C ALA A 489 -9.87 -33.30 -5.66
N ILE A 490 -10.80 -32.40 -5.96
CA ILE A 490 -10.56 -31.20 -6.79
C ILE A 490 -9.68 -30.18 -6.06
N ILE A 491 -9.88 -30.01 -4.74
CA ILE A 491 -9.03 -29.16 -3.90
C ILE A 491 -7.61 -29.77 -3.76
N ASN A 492 -7.50 -31.10 -3.65
CA ASN A 492 -6.19 -31.77 -3.61
C ASN A 492 -5.49 -31.83 -4.98
N LEU A 493 -6.22 -31.86 -6.10
CA LEU A 493 -5.65 -31.79 -7.47
C LEU A 493 -5.02 -30.43 -7.78
N ALA A 494 -5.56 -29.35 -7.21
CA ALA A 494 -5.01 -28.00 -7.37
C ALA A 494 -3.73 -27.77 -6.54
N VAL A 495 -3.45 -28.65 -5.55
CA VAL A 495 -2.34 -28.50 -4.60
C VAL A 495 -1.21 -29.52 -4.86
N THR A 496 -1.41 -30.55 -5.68
CA THR A 496 -0.39 -31.58 -5.93
C THR A 496 -0.19 -31.89 -7.41
N SER A 497 0.59 -31.05 -8.09
CA SER A 497 1.37 -31.51 -9.25
C SER A 497 2.80 -30.98 -9.16
N ASN A 498 3.55 -31.54 -8.21
CA ASN A 498 4.96 -31.89 -8.40
C ASN A 498 5.47 -32.68 -7.18
N PHE A 499 5.99 -33.88 -7.48
CA PHE A 499 6.83 -34.78 -6.68
C PHE A 499 6.21 -36.12 -6.24
N GLU A 500 6.21 -37.08 -7.17
CA GLU A 500 6.79 -38.39 -6.91
C GLU A 500 8.20 -38.40 -7.51
N GLU A 501 9.22 -38.49 -6.64
CA GLU A 501 10.45 -39.27 -6.78
C GLU A 501 11.48 -38.82 -5.73
N ILE A 502 12.32 -39.77 -5.32
CA ILE A 502 13.39 -39.71 -4.31
C ILE A 502 12.96 -40.15 -2.89
N SER A 503 12.57 -41.42 -2.79
CA SER A 503 12.98 -42.26 -1.66
C SER A 503 14.21 -43.07 -2.08
N GLU A 504 15.41 -42.54 -1.83
CA GLU A 504 16.66 -43.30 -1.60
C GLU A 504 17.79 -42.30 -1.35
N PHE A 505 18.70 -42.66 -0.44
CA PHE A 505 19.88 -41.96 0.07
C PHE A 505 19.77 -41.21 1.42
N TYR A 506 20.57 -41.73 2.37
CA TYR A 506 20.97 -41.25 3.70
C TYR A 506 20.23 -41.79 4.93
N GLU A 507 20.36 -43.10 5.13
CA GLU A 507 20.94 -43.60 6.38
C GLU A 507 22.31 -42.95 6.62
N SER A 508 22.45 -42.17 7.69
CA SER A 508 23.67 -41.96 8.51
C SER A 508 23.69 -40.57 9.18
N SER A 509 22.79 -40.35 10.15
CA SER A 509 23.02 -39.47 11.31
C SER A 509 21.75 -39.42 12.13
N GLU A 510 21.73 -40.16 13.23
CA GLU A 510 20.66 -40.18 14.23
C GLU A 510 20.76 -38.95 15.14
N GLY A 511 19.61 -38.33 15.41
CA GLY A 511 19.41 -37.32 16.45
C GLY A 511 17.99 -37.51 16.96
N VAL A 512 17.86 -38.02 18.17
CA VAL A 512 16.60 -38.31 18.86
C VAL A 512 16.15 -37.08 19.66
N ASN A 513 14.85 -36.79 19.63
CA ASN A 513 14.17 -35.72 20.36
C ASN A 513 14.11 -36.01 21.88
N TYR A 514 14.46 -35.01 22.71
CA TYR A 514 14.13 -34.99 24.14
C TYR A 514 13.62 -33.61 24.54
N ALA A 515 12.32 -33.49 24.74
CA ALA A 515 11.72 -32.41 25.54
C ALA A 515 10.30 -32.81 25.96
N ASN A 516 10.18 -33.61 27.02
CA ASN A 516 9.01 -33.63 27.88
C ASN A 516 9.46 -34.04 29.29
N ASN A 517 8.95 -33.33 30.29
CA ASN A 517 9.13 -33.47 31.75
C ASN A 517 10.22 -32.59 32.38
N ALA A 518 9.80 -31.42 32.86
CA ALA A 518 10.02 -31.00 34.26
C ALA A 518 9.29 -29.67 34.54
N ARG A 519 8.17 -29.74 35.28
CA ARG A 519 7.68 -28.66 36.14
C ARG A 519 7.67 -29.21 37.55
N GLU A 520 8.47 -28.64 38.44
CA GLU A 520 8.14 -28.46 39.86
C GLU A 520 9.08 -27.42 40.47
N SER A 521 8.49 -26.55 41.29
CA SER A 521 9.05 -25.34 41.91
C SER A 521 9.91 -25.66 43.15
N GLY A 522 11.01 -24.94 43.36
CA GLY A 522 11.76 -25.01 44.63
C GLY A 522 13.01 -24.12 44.66
N SER A 523 13.25 -23.54 45.82
CA SER A 523 14.37 -22.64 46.16
C SER A 523 15.76 -23.20 45.87
N VAL A 524 16.68 -22.28 45.59
CA VAL A 524 18.11 -22.50 45.33
C VAL A 524 18.81 -23.01 46.59
N GLU A 525 19.33 -24.24 46.54
CA GLU A 525 20.49 -24.69 47.32
C GLU A 525 21.49 -25.39 46.37
N GLU A 526 22.77 -25.03 46.51
CA GLU A 526 23.92 -25.55 45.78
C GLU A 526 24.04 -27.08 45.92
N LYS A 527 24.38 -27.80 44.84
CA LYS A 527 24.96 -29.14 44.93
C LYS A 527 25.85 -29.49 43.73
N MET A 528 27.09 -29.91 44.04
CA MET A 528 27.94 -30.69 43.14
C MET A 528 27.23 -32.00 42.74
N LEU A 529 27.65 -32.64 41.64
CA LEU A 529 27.22 -34.00 41.28
C LEU A 529 27.36 -34.92 42.50
N ASN A 530 26.24 -35.37 43.07
CA ASN A 530 26.26 -36.23 44.26
C ASN A 530 26.79 -37.63 43.88
N ASP A 531 27.63 -38.23 44.74
CA ASP A 531 28.14 -39.60 44.59
C ASP A 531 27.02 -40.65 44.39
N ALA A 532 25.81 -40.36 44.85
CA ALA A 532 24.61 -41.19 44.67
C ALA A 532 24.12 -41.30 43.21
N GLU A 533 24.24 -40.24 42.38
CA GLU A 533 23.82 -40.29 40.97
C GLU A 533 24.83 -41.07 40.11
N CYS A 534 26.13 -40.97 40.43
CA CYS A 534 27.18 -41.76 39.78
C CYS A 534 27.04 -43.26 40.12
N ALA A 535 26.64 -43.59 41.36
CA ALA A 535 26.36 -44.96 41.75
C ALA A 535 25.14 -45.55 40.98
N SER A 536 24.06 -44.77 40.83
CA SER A 536 22.89 -45.16 40.03
C SER A 536 23.23 -45.42 38.56
N LEU A 537 24.12 -44.62 37.95
CA LEU A 537 24.52 -44.78 36.55
C LEU A 537 25.32 -46.07 36.30
N LEU A 538 26.07 -46.56 37.29
CA LEU A 538 26.90 -47.77 37.18
C LEU A 538 26.07 -49.06 37.25
N GLU A 539 24.88 -49.01 37.85
CA GLU A 539 23.96 -50.16 38.00
C GLU A 539 23.00 -50.33 36.81
N GLU A 540 22.74 -49.25 36.06
CA GLU A 540 21.87 -49.25 34.89
C GLU A 540 22.48 -50.02 33.69
N LYS A 541 21.63 -50.76 32.97
CA LYS A 541 21.98 -51.49 31.75
C LYS A 541 21.19 -50.90 30.57
N PHE A 542 21.89 -50.54 29.50
CA PHE A 542 21.25 -49.92 28.32
C PHE A 542 21.21 -50.89 27.15
N SER A 543 20.07 -50.96 26.46
CA SER A 543 19.88 -51.89 25.34
C SER A 543 20.51 -51.32 24.06
N THR A 544 20.39 -50.00 23.86
CA THR A 544 20.92 -49.27 22.70
C THR A 544 22.03 -48.31 23.09
N ARG A 545 22.78 -47.86 22.07
CA ARG A 545 23.84 -46.86 22.24
C ARG A 545 23.24 -45.48 22.56
N ASP A 546 22.07 -45.18 22.02
CA ASP A 546 21.42 -43.88 22.16
C ASP A 546 20.81 -43.73 23.56
N GLU A 547 20.15 -44.76 24.10
CA GLU A 547 19.70 -44.79 25.50
C GLU A 547 20.84 -44.44 26.48
N LEU A 548 22.03 -45.02 26.26
CA LEU A 548 23.22 -44.72 27.04
C LEU A 548 23.66 -43.26 26.88
N LEU A 549 23.72 -42.76 25.65
CA LEU A 549 24.16 -41.39 25.36
C LEU A 549 23.20 -40.37 25.96
N ASP A 550 21.89 -40.63 25.91
CA ASP A 550 20.87 -39.72 26.38
C ASP A 550 20.80 -39.69 27.90
N ARG A 551 20.99 -40.84 28.56
CA ARG A 551 21.14 -40.89 30.03
C ARG A 551 22.32 -40.04 30.51
N ILE A 552 23.48 -40.19 29.87
CA ILE A 552 24.71 -39.46 30.25
C ILE A 552 24.59 -37.97 29.93
N ARG A 553 23.97 -37.60 28.81
CA ARG A 553 23.72 -36.19 28.46
C ARG A 553 22.74 -35.53 29.43
N ASN A 554 21.65 -36.20 29.79
CA ASN A 554 20.66 -35.67 30.72
C ASN A 554 21.26 -35.49 32.13
N MET A 555 22.09 -36.43 32.58
CA MET A 555 22.84 -36.29 33.83
C MET A 555 23.78 -35.07 33.80
N ALA A 556 24.57 -34.92 32.73
CA ALA A 556 25.48 -33.78 32.60
C ALA A 556 24.72 -32.44 32.54
N LEU A 557 23.61 -32.38 31.80
CA LEU A 557 22.77 -31.18 31.66
C LEU A 557 22.14 -30.75 32.99
N LYS A 558 21.70 -31.70 33.82
CA LYS A 558 21.20 -31.40 35.18
C LYS A 558 22.27 -30.73 36.05
N GLY A 559 23.52 -31.13 35.90
CA GLY A 559 24.68 -30.51 36.56
C GLY A 559 25.20 -29.23 35.89
N GLY A 560 24.57 -28.74 34.82
CA GLY A 560 25.01 -27.55 34.08
C GLY A 560 26.25 -27.78 33.19
N TYR A 561 26.51 -29.02 32.79
CA TYR A 561 27.62 -29.43 31.94
C TYR A 561 27.16 -30.03 30.61
N VAL A 562 28.01 -29.97 29.58
CA VAL A 562 27.71 -30.51 28.24
C VAL A 562 28.74 -31.56 27.84
N THR A 563 28.28 -32.70 27.34
CA THR A 563 29.14 -33.84 26.94
C THR A 563 29.16 -34.04 25.43
N THR A 564 30.30 -34.54 24.94
CA THR A 564 30.55 -34.82 23.52
C THR A 564 31.26 -36.17 23.38
N ILE A 565 31.06 -36.85 22.26
CA ILE A 565 31.78 -38.08 21.95
C ILE A 565 33.23 -37.71 21.59
N LYS A 566 34.19 -38.22 22.37
CA LYS A 566 35.63 -38.03 22.11
C LYS A 566 36.18 -39.11 21.18
N LYS A 567 35.70 -40.34 21.34
CA LYS A 567 36.11 -41.50 20.52
C LYS A 567 35.03 -42.57 20.58
N SER A 568 34.82 -43.30 19.49
CA SER A 568 33.89 -44.45 19.49
C SER A 568 34.31 -45.49 18.47
N LYS A 569 33.94 -46.75 18.73
CA LYS A 569 33.95 -47.85 17.75
C LYS A 569 32.56 -48.47 17.74
N LEU A 570 31.93 -48.50 16.55
CA LEU A 570 30.56 -48.97 16.34
C LEU A 570 30.38 -50.36 16.95
N GLY A 571 29.34 -50.54 17.77
CA GLY A 571 29.03 -51.81 18.44
C GLY A 571 30.00 -52.27 19.55
N CYS A 572 31.11 -51.55 19.80
CA CYS A 572 32.11 -51.96 20.79
C CYS A 572 32.19 -51.00 21.99
N TYR A 573 32.51 -49.72 21.77
CA TYR A 573 32.70 -48.76 22.86
C TYR A 573 32.45 -47.32 22.43
N VAL A 574 32.13 -46.45 23.40
CA VAL A 574 32.03 -45.00 23.23
C VAL A 574 32.67 -44.29 24.43
N ILE A 575 33.59 -43.37 24.17
CA ILE A 575 34.18 -42.47 25.18
C ILE A 575 33.50 -41.12 25.04
N ILE A 576 32.87 -40.70 26.12
CA ILE A 576 32.13 -39.45 26.24
C ILE A 576 32.92 -38.56 27.19
N GLY A 577 33.12 -37.29 26.86
CA GLY A 577 33.80 -36.34 27.73
C GLY A 577 33.25 -34.94 27.60
N CYS A 578 33.62 -34.04 28.51
CA CYS A 578 33.15 -32.66 28.51
C CYS A 578 33.46 -31.95 27.17
N ASP A 579 32.55 -31.12 26.68
CA ASP A 579 32.73 -30.37 25.43
C ASP A 579 33.90 -29.36 25.50
N ARG A 580 34.26 -28.89 26.70
CA ARG A 580 35.47 -28.09 26.98
C ARG A 580 36.75 -28.93 27.16
N GLY A 581 36.67 -30.26 27.01
CA GLY A 581 37.82 -31.18 27.09
C GLY A 581 38.67 -31.22 25.81
N GLY A 582 39.99 -31.23 25.96
CA GLY A 582 40.99 -31.23 24.88
C GLY A 582 41.88 -29.98 24.85
N LYS A 583 42.88 -29.97 23.95
CA LYS A 583 43.76 -28.81 23.69
C LYS A 583 43.51 -28.30 22.26
N TYR A 584 43.49 -26.99 22.09
CA TYR A 584 43.38 -26.37 20.76
C TYR A 584 44.58 -26.76 19.91
N ARG A 585 44.35 -27.34 18.74
CA ARG A 585 45.37 -27.59 17.72
C ARG A 585 45.11 -26.64 16.55
N GLY A 586 45.83 -25.53 16.52
CA GLY A 586 45.79 -24.60 15.39
C GLY A 586 46.46 -25.22 14.16
N THR A 587 45.92 -24.93 12.97
CA THR A 587 46.58 -25.29 11.70
C THR A 587 47.81 -24.39 11.54
N SER A 588 48.99 -24.98 11.50
CA SER A 588 50.27 -24.28 11.31
C SER A 588 50.33 -23.62 9.93
N VAL A 589 50.03 -22.33 9.86
CA VAL A 589 50.38 -21.44 8.74
C VAL A 589 51.03 -20.19 9.34
N PRO A 590 52.19 -19.71 8.84
CA PRO A 590 52.90 -18.58 9.43
C PRO A 590 52.02 -17.33 9.48
N LEU A 591 51.99 -16.67 10.64
CA LEU A 591 51.17 -15.51 10.93
C LEU A 591 51.68 -14.27 10.16
N SER A 592 50.88 -13.77 9.20
CA SER A 592 50.96 -12.37 8.76
C SER A 592 50.08 -11.51 9.66
N GLU A 593 50.63 -10.39 10.14
CA GLU A 593 49.97 -9.44 11.07
C GLU A 593 48.59 -9.01 10.57
N GLY A 594 47.56 -9.18 11.41
CA GLY A 594 46.23 -8.58 11.18
C GLY A 594 45.00 -9.46 11.34
N LYS A 595 45.09 -10.72 11.81
CA LYS A 595 43.89 -11.51 12.17
C LYS A 595 43.67 -11.58 13.68
N ARG A 596 42.44 -11.27 14.12
CA ARG A 596 41.96 -11.42 15.50
C ARG A 596 42.22 -12.83 16.02
N MET A 597 42.80 -12.93 17.21
CA MET A 597 42.89 -14.18 17.96
C MET A 597 41.48 -14.66 18.33
N SER A 598 41.02 -15.79 17.77
CA SER A 598 39.81 -16.45 18.25
C SER A 598 40.15 -17.24 19.51
N GLY A 599 39.69 -16.82 20.67
CA GLY A 599 39.86 -17.57 21.92
C GLY A 599 39.24 -18.97 21.80
N SER A 600 40.04 -20.01 22.01
CA SER A 600 39.55 -21.39 22.12
C SER A 600 38.85 -21.58 23.45
N ARG A 601 37.71 -22.29 23.46
CA ARG A 601 36.93 -22.61 24.68
C ARG A 601 37.37 -23.89 25.39
N LEU A 602 38.35 -24.60 24.82
CA LEU A 602 38.88 -25.83 25.37
C LEU A 602 39.81 -25.51 26.56
N VAL A 603 39.48 -26.03 27.75
CA VAL A 603 40.24 -25.86 29.01
C VAL A 603 40.87 -27.17 29.48
N ASN A 604 40.93 -28.17 28.60
CA ASN A 604 41.43 -29.51 28.91
C ASN A 604 40.73 -30.19 30.10
N CYS A 605 39.40 -30.00 30.19
CA CYS A 605 38.56 -30.61 31.23
C CYS A 605 38.71 -32.15 31.29
N PRO A 606 38.92 -32.74 32.49
CA PRO A 606 39.26 -34.15 32.64
C PRO A 606 38.06 -35.11 32.59
N PHE A 607 36.83 -34.62 32.81
CA PHE A 607 35.59 -35.43 32.80
C PHE A 607 35.49 -36.40 31.62
N GLN A 608 35.41 -37.70 31.93
CA GLN A 608 35.27 -38.78 30.94
C GLN A 608 34.49 -39.99 31.48
N ILE A 609 33.62 -40.53 30.63
CA ILE A 609 32.86 -41.75 30.85
C ILE A 609 33.04 -42.68 29.64
N LEU A 610 33.17 -43.98 29.91
CA LEU A 610 33.35 -45.02 28.91
C LEU A 610 32.16 -45.98 28.92
N GLY A 611 31.41 -46.01 27.82
CA GLY A 611 30.42 -47.05 27.53
C GLY A 611 31.07 -48.22 26.80
N LYS A 612 30.90 -49.44 27.31
CA LYS A 612 31.37 -50.68 26.66
C LYS A 612 30.19 -51.60 26.35
N LYS A 613 30.20 -52.22 25.17
CA LYS A 613 29.28 -53.30 24.79
C LYS A 613 30.08 -54.58 24.50
N LYS A 614 29.75 -55.65 25.21
CA LYS A 614 30.20 -57.01 24.87
C LYS A 614 29.15 -57.65 23.95
N VAL A 615 29.58 -58.48 23.01
CA VAL A 615 28.68 -59.17 22.07
C VAL A 615 27.58 -59.92 22.85
N GLY A 616 26.31 -59.69 22.47
CA GLY A 616 25.14 -60.30 23.13
C GLY A 616 24.80 -59.77 24.53
N LYS A 617 25.48 -58.73 25.03
CA LYS A 617 25.21 -58.11 26.35
C LYS A 617 24.83 -56.63 26.22
N PRO A 618 24.06 -56.08 27.19
CA PRO A 618 23.72 -54.66 27.21
C PRO A 618 24.96 -53.78 27.41
N TRP A 619 24.85 -52.52 27.01
CA TRP A 619 25.86 -51.51 27.27
C TRP A 619 26.03 -51.29 28.77
N LYS A 620 27.30 -51.20 29.20
CA LYS A 620 27.69 -50.90 30.59
C LYS A 620 28.55 -49.64 30.65
N VAL A 621 28.38 -48.89 31.72
CA VAL A 621 29.12 -47.66 32.01
C VAL A 621 30.34 -47.96 32.88
N GLU A 622 31.46 -47.32 32.57
CA GLU A 622 32.65 -47.26 33.39
C GLU A 622 33.06 -45.78 33.50
N ILE A 623 33.12 -45.28 34.73
CA ILE A 623 33.51 -43.90 35.02
C ILE A 623 35.04 -43.82 34.98
N LYS A 624 35.59 -42.90 34.18
CA LYS A 624 37.04 -42.65 34.16
C LYS A 624 37.42 -41.48 35.06
N ASP A 625 36.71 -40.37 34.93
CA ASP A 625 36.92 -39.17 35.72
C ASP A 625 35.60 -38.38 35.78
N VAL A 626 35.18 -38.01 36.98
CA VAL A 626 33.94 -37.26 37.24
C VAL A 626 34.19 -35.77 37.47
N SER A 627 35.45 -35.35 37.58
CA SER A 627 35.80 -33.98 37.94
C SER A 627 35.71 -33.03 36.74
N HIS A 628 35.27 -31.81 37.02
CA HIS A 628 35.31 -30.68 36.09
C HIS A 628 36.27 -29.64 36.64
N ASN A 629 37.16 -29.11 35.79
CA ASN A 629 38.10 -28.05 36.16
C ASN A 629 37.59 -26.64 35.81
N HIS A 630 36.27 -26.51 35.65
CA HIS A 630 35.58 -25.27 35.34
C HIS A 630 34.18 -25.32 35.93
N GLU A 631 33.65 -24.15 36.25
CA GLU A 631 32.28 -24.01 36.75
C GLU A 631 31.22 -24.46 35.72
N PRO A 632 30.02 -24.85 36.17
CA PRO A 632 28.85 -25.08 35.33
C PRO A 632 28.53 -23.86 34.46
N SER A 633 27.99 -24.08 33.26
CA SER A 633 27.63 -22.97 32.37
C SER A 633 26.29 -22.35 32.78
N SER A 634 26.25 -21.01 32.85
CA SER A 634 25.04 -20.24 33.12
C SER A 634 24.11 -20.11 31.91
N ASP A 635 24.65 -20.25 30.69
CA ASP A 635 23.89 -20.22 29.44
C ASP A 635 24.26 -21.38 28.51
N MET A 636 23.38 -22.39 28.43
CA MET A 636 23.55 -23.54 27.53
C MET A 636 23.59 -23.13 26.06
N SER A 637 23.05 -21.96 25.71
CA SER A 637 23.18 -21.42 24.35
C SER A 637 24.63 -21.20 24.02
N GLU A 638 25.56 -21.04 24.95
CA GLU A 638 26.98 -20.92 24.62
C GLU A 638 27.50 -22.17 23.91
N HIS A 639 26.98 -23.36 24.21
CA HIS A 639 27.53 -24.64 23.74
C HIS A 639 27.07 -25.00 22.30
N PRO A 640 27.99 -25.22 21.33
CA PRO A 640 27.62 -25.40 19.91
C PRO A 640 26.73 -26.60 19.63
N ILE A 641 26.82 -27.65 20.45
CA ILE A 641 25.98 -28.86 20.31
C ILE A 641 24.52 -28.57 20.68
N CYS A 642 24.28 -27.66 21.64
CA CYS A 642 22.95 -27.21 22.06
C CYS A 642 22.30 -26.26 21.03
N ARG A 643 23.07 -25.73 20.07
CA ARG A 643 22.60 -24.81 19.01
C ARG A 643 22.21 -25.50 17.70
N ARG A 644 22.36 -26.83 17.59
CA ARG A 644 22.14 -27.58 16.34
C ARG A 644 20.64 -27.76 16.09
N PHE A 645 20.26 -27.72 14.82
CA PHE A 645 18.89 -28.03 14.42
C PHE A 645 18.65 -29.54 14.39
N SER A 646 17.44 -29.95 14.77
CA SER A 646 16.92 -31.29 14.51
C SER A 646 16.70 -31.52 13.02
N LYS A 647 16.39 -32.75 12.61
CA LYS A 647 16.11 -33.06 11.20
C LYS A 647 14.87 -32.32 10.70
N GLU A 648 13.84 -32.25 11.53
CA GLU A 648 12.56 -31.59 11.27
C GLU A 648 12.78 -30.08 11.14
N GLU A 649 13.56 -29.47 12.04
CA GLU A 649 13.89 -28.04 11.98
C GLU A 649 14.69 -27.69 10.71
N VAL A 650 15.58 -28.56 10.23
CA VAL A 650 16.28 -28.36 8.95
C VAL A 650 15.31 -28.40 7.76
N LEU A 651 14.29 -29.25 7.78
CA LEU A 651 13.24 -29.29 6.76
C LEU A 651 12.40 -28.01 6.77
N SER A 652 12.00 -27.53 7.95
CA SER A 652 11.28 -26.26 8.09
C SER A 652 12.13 -25.07 7.61
N VAL A 653 13.44 -25.06 7.91
CA VAL A 653 14.36 -24.04 7.35
C VAL A 653 14.37 -24.09 5.82
N LYS A 654 14.34 -25.28 5.21
CA LYS A 654 14.30 -25.44 3.74
C LYS A 654 13.00 -24.88 3.16
N GLN A 655 11.84 -25.28 3.68
CA GLN A 655 10.52 -24.83 3.22
C GLN A 655 10.37 -23.30 3.34
N MET A 656 10.65 -22.74 4.52
CA MET A 656 10.56 -21.28 4.74
C MET A 656 11.57 -20.50 3.88
N THR A 657 12.73 -21.09 3.59
CA THR A 657 13.70 -20.47 2.68
C THR A 657 13.19 -20.42 1.25
N MET A 658 12.55 -21.49 0.77
CA MET A 658 11.92 -21.53 -0.55
C MET A 658 10.73 -20.56 -0.66
N ALA A 659 10.00 -20.33 0.44
CA ALA A 659 8.94 -19.32 0.53
C ALA A 659 9.44 -17.86 0.59
N GLY A 660 10.76 -17.61 0.61
CA GLY A 660 11.34 -16.28 0.62
C GLY A 660 11.36 -15.58 1.99
N ILE A 661 11.16 -16.33 3.08
CA ILE A 661 11.11 -15.77 4.45
C ILE A 661 12.53 -15.32 4.91
N PRO A 662 12.67 -14.09 5.44
CA PRO A 662 13.93 -13.58 6.00
C PRO A 662 14.52 -14.48 7.11
N PRO A 663 15.86 -14.69 7.18
CA PRO A 663 16.49 -15.57 8.16
C PRO A 663 16.18 -15.25 9.63
N ARG A 664 15.89 -13.98 9.94
CA ARG A 664 15.48 -13.55 11.27
C ARG A 664 14.09 -14.09 11.62
N GLN A 665 13.15 -14.04 10.68
CA GLN A 665 11.81 -14.61 10.84
C GLN A 665 11.84 -16.13 10.84
N ILE A 666 12.72 -16.77 10.06
CA ILE A 666 12.94 -18.23 10.13
C ILE A 666 13.40 -18.64 11.53
N LEU A 667 14.38 -17.95 12.12
CA LEU A 667 14.81 -18.26 13.50
C LEU A 667 13.70 -18.03 14.51
N THR A 668 12.90 -16.96 14.32
CA THR A 668 11.75 -16.67 15.16
C THR A 668 10.72 -17.81 15.09
N SER A 669 10.34 -18.23 13.88
CA SER A 669 9.42 -19.36 13.66
C SER A 669 9.93 -20.67 14.26
N LEU A 670 11.22 -21.01 14.09
CA LEU A 670 11.79 -22.22 14.71
C LEU A 670 11.79 -22.18 16.24
N ARG A 671 12.00 -21.01 16.84
CA ARG A 671 11.94 -20.83 18.30
C ARG A 671 10.51 -20.87 18.84
N GLN A 672 9.55 -20.54 17.99
CA GLN A 672 8.14 -20.60 18.32
C GLN A 672 7.61 -22.04 18.24
N SER A 673 8.04 -22.81 17.24
CA SER A 673 7.73 -24.23 17.14
C SER A 673 8.51 -25.09 18.14
N ASN A 674 9.71 -24.67 18.54
CA ASN A 674 10.53 -25.33 19.55
C ASN A 674 11.11 -24.29 20.51
N SER A 675 10.45 -24.09 21.65
CA SER A 675 10.85 -23.14 22.70
C SER A 675 12.22 -23.46 23.33
N ASN A 676 12.70 -24.69 23.17
CA ASN A 676 14.03 -25.13 23.60
C ASN A 676 15.12 -24.91 22.54
N CYS A 677 14.79 -24.40 21.34
CA CYS A 677 15.73 -24.14 20.28
C CYS A 677 16.73 -23.03 20.67
N LYS A 678 17.93 -23.42 21.11
CA LYS A 678 19.03 -22.49 21.45
C LYS A 678 19.82 -22.02 20.23
N ALA A 679 19.34 -22.30 19.02
CA ALA A 679 19.98 -21.86 17.78
C ALA A 679 20.06 -20.33 17.71
N ILE A 680 21.07 -19.83 17.00
CA ILE A 680 21.30 -18.40 16.77
C ILE A 680 21.14 -18.09 15.28
N ALA A 681 21.06 -16.80 14.91
CA ALA A 681 20.89 -16.40 13.51
C ALA A 681 21.95 -17.03 12.59
N ARG A 682 23.19 -17.17 13.10
CA ARG A 682 24.29 -17.82 12.37
C ARG A 682 24.01 -19.30 12.06
N THR A 683 23.29 -20.02 12.91
CA THR A 683 22.88 -21.41 12.64
C THR A 683 21.93 -21.47 11.43
N VAL A 684 20.95 -20.55 11.34
CA VAL A 684 20.03 -20.46 10.18
C VAL A 684 20.80 -20.13 8.90
N TYR A 685 21.72 -19.16 8.94
CA TYR A 685 22.55 -18.84 7.76
C TYR A 685 23.37 -20.04 7.28
N ASN A 686 23.96 -20.82 8.20
CA ASN A 686 24.71 -22.03 7.85
C ASN A 686 23.80 -23.13 7.27
N ALA A 687 22.61 -23.32 7.81
CA ALA A 687 21.64 -24.28 7.31
C ALA A 687 21.13 -23.91 5.91
N LYS A 688 20.79 -22.64 5.68
CA LYS A 688 20.44 -22.10 4.35
C LYS A 688 21.56 -22.32 3.34
N ALA A 689 22.81 -22.06 3.73
CA ALA A 689 23.96 -22.31 2.87
C ALA A 689 24.13 -23.80 2.52
N ALA A 690 23.92 -24.71 3.49
CA ALA A 690 23.98 -26.15 3.27
C ALA A 690 22.85 -26.65 2.37
N ILE A 691 21.61 -26.18 2.58
CA ILE A 691 20.44 -26.49 1.75
C ILE A 691 20.66 -26.01 0.32
N LYS A 692 21.11 -24.75 0.16
CA LYS A 692 21.43 -24.17 -1.15
C LYS A 692 22.50 -24.97 -1.88
N LYS A 693 23.55 -25.41 -1.19
CA LYS A 693 24.59 -26.30 -1.76
C LYS A 693 24.04 -27.65 -2.24
N LYS A 694 23.04 -28.20 -1.54
CA LYS A 694 22.36 -29.45 -1.93
C LYS A 694 21.40 -29.25 -3.11
N VAL A 695 20.57 -28.20 -3.09
CA VAL A 695 19.62 -27.86 -4.19
C VAL A 695 20.35 -27.60 -5.50
N LEU A 696 21.50 -26.91 -5.43
CA LEU A 696 22.31 -26.65 -6.60
C LEU A 696 22.98 -27.92 -7.17
N ALA A 697 23.04 -29.03 -6.42
CA ALA A 697 23.63 -30.30 -6.86
C ALA A 697 25.05 -30.14 -7.48
N GLY A 698 25.84 -29.20 -6.96
CA GLY A 698 27.18 -28.87 -7.48
C GLY A 698 27.21 -27.79 -8.58
N ARG A 699 26.06 -27.33 -9.08
CA ARG A 699 25.94 -26.22 -10.04
C ARG A 699 26.17 -24.86 -9.39
N THR A 700 26.59 -23.88 -10.18
CA THR A 700 26.63 -22.47 -9.79
C THR A 700 25.23 -21.85 -9.87
N MET A 701 25.00 -20.73 -9.18
CA MET A 701 23.70 -20.03 -9.20
C MET A 701 23.31 -19.55 -10.61
N ILE A 702 24.30 -19.23 -11.44
CA ILE A 702 24.09 -18.81 -12.82
C ILE A 702 23.74 -19.99 -13.71
N GLN A 703 24.35 -21.17 -13.48
CA GLN A 703 23.95 -22.39 -14.17
C GLN A 703 22.49 -22.76 -13.84
N ALA A 704 22.09 -22.69 -12.56
CA ALA A 704 20.68 -22.91 -12.19
C ALA A 704 19.72 -21.89 -12.84
N LEU A 705 20.11 -20.62 -12.90
CA LEU A 705 19.33 -19.58 -13.61
C LEU A 705 19.17 -19.90 -15.10
N PHE A 706 20.23 -20.33 -15.79
CA PHE A 706 20.17 -20.65 -17.22
C PHE A 706 19.40 -21.93 -17.50
N ASP A 707 19.59 -22.97 -16.67
CA ASP A 707 18.82 -24.21 -16.76
C ASP A 707 17.31 -23.92 -16.64
N GLU A 708 16.92 -22.96 -15.80
CA GLU A 708 15.52 -22.60 -15.58
C GLU A 708 14.97 -21.61 -16.61
N LEU A 709 15.76 -20.63 -17.07
CA LEU A 709 15.38 -19.78 -18.22
C LEU A 709 15.18 -20.64 -19.47
N GLY A 710 15.95 -21.72 -19.62
CA GLY A 710 15.79 -22.70 -20.70
C GLY A 710 14.58 -23.63 -20.56
N ARG A 711 13.95 -23.75 -19.38
CA ARG A 711 12.80 -24.65 -19.13
C ARG A 711 11.42 -24.00 -19.32
N GLY A 712 11.32 -22.67 -19.25
CA GLY A 712 10.03 -21.96 -19.09
C GLY A 712 9.59 -21.08 -20.26
N ASP A 713 9.99 -21.40 -21.50
CA ASP A 713 9.70 -20.63 -22.72
C ASP A 713 10.20 -19.16 -22.72
N PHE A 714 11.10 -18.79 -21.81
CA PHE A 714 11.67 -17.43 -21.79
C PHE A 714 12.58 -17.22 -22.99
N THR A 715 12.45 -16.06 -23.63
CA THR A 715 13.49 -15.60 -24.56
C THR A 715 14.56 -14.89 -23.74
N PHE A 716 15.81 -15.37 -23.79
CA PHE A 716 16.91 -14.77 -23.07
C PHE A 716 18.20 -14.78 -23.89
N ASP A 717 19.11 -13.84 -23.60
CA ASP A 717 20.44 -13.78 -24.20
C ASP A 717 21.46 -13.26 -23.17
N VAL A 718 22.73 -13.61 -23.33
CA VAL A 718 23.80 -13.32 -22.37
C VAL A 718 25.10 -12.90 -23.04
N LYS A 719 25.79 -11.92 -22.44
CA LYS A 719 27.14 -11.50 -22.85
C LYS A 719 28.15 -11.76 -21.75
N ARG A 720 29.34 -12.20 -22.12
CA ARG A 720 30.42 -12.58 -21.19
C ARG A 720 31.70 -11.79 -21.48
N ASP A 721 32.52 -11.58 -20.45
CA ASP A 721 33.87 -11.05 -20.63
C ASP A 721 34.84 -12.15 -21.10
N GLY A 722 36.09 -11.76 -21.43
CA GLY A 722 37.13 -12.70 -21.87
C GLY A 722 37.53 -13.75 -20.83
N ASN A 723 37.09 -13.61 -19.57
CA ASN A 723 37.31 -14.56 -18.48
C ASN A 723 36.06 -15.42 -18.19
N GLY A 724 34.98 -15.27 -18.96
CA GLY A 724 33.74 -16.01 -18.80
C GLY A 724 32.76 -15.44 -17.78
N HIS A 725 33.00 -14.27 -17.18
CA HIS A 725 32.04 -13.64 -16.26
C HIS A 725 30.87 -13.01 -17.01
N LEU A 726 29.67 -13.17 -16.46
CA LEU A 726 28.47 -12.53 -17.00
C LEU A 726 28.57 -11.00 -16.92
N THR A 727 28.43 -10.33 -18.06
CA THR A 727 28.43 -8.86 -18.17
C THR A 727 27.05 -8.33 -18.52
N HIS A 728 26.25 -9.09 -19.27
CA HIS A 728 24.89 -8.70 -19.64
C HIS A 728 23.96 -9.90 -19.62
N LEU A 729 22.71 -9.68 -19.19
CA LEU A 729 21.65 -10.67 -19.19
C LEU A 729 20.35 -9.99 -19.64
N PHE A 730 19.78 -10.48 -20.73
CA PHE A 730 18.50 -10.05 -21.26
C PHE A 730 17.51 -11.20 -21.10
N PHE A 731 16.27 -10.90 -20.71
CA PHE A 731 15.20 -11.91 -20.70
C PHE A 731 13.82 -11.27 -20.83
N ALA A 732 12.89 -12.04 -21.43
CA ALA A 732 11.51 -11.65 -21.61
C ALA A 732 10.58 -12.85 -21.45
N HIS A 733 9.45 -12.62 -20.77
CA HIS A 733 8.41 -13.61 -20.55
C HIS A 733 7.53 -13.77 -21.81
N PRO A 734 7.06 -14.99 -22.18
CA PRO A 734 6.17 -15.21 -23.31
C PRO A 734 4.97 -14.24 -23.38
N SER A 735 4.26 -14.09 -22.28
CA SER A 735 3.15 -13.14 -22.12
C SER A 735 3.52 -11.68 -22.39
N SER A 736 4.74 -11.27 -22.00
CA SER A 736 5.25 -9.93 -22.29
C SER A 736 5.62 -9.76 -23.76
N ILE A 737 6.19 -10.80 -24.38
CA ILE A 737 6.48 -10.83 -25.82
C ILE A 737 5.19 -10.68 -26.64
N ALA A 738 4.14 -11.42 -26.27
CA ALA A 738 2.83 -11.32 -26.92
C ALA A 738 2.25 -9.91 -26.84
N LEU A 739 2.32 -9.28 -25.66
CA LEU A 739 1.90 -7.88 -25.48
C LEU A 739 2.75 -6.89 -26.27
N THR A 740 4.07 -7.12 -26.33
CA THR A 740 5.03 -6.27 -27.06
C THR A 740 4.74 -6.29 -28.56
N LYS A 741 4.47 -7.47 -29.13
CA LYS A 741 4.08 -7.62 -30.54
C LYS A 741 2.70 -7.03 -30.83
N SER A 742 1.80 -7.05 -29.85
CA SER A 742 0.45 -6.50 -29.98
C SER A 742 0.44 -4.97 -29.91
N TYR A 743 1.33 -4.38 -29.09
CA TYR A 743 1.44 -2.95 -28.84
C TYR A 743 2.88 -2.44 -29.06
N PRO A 744 3.36 -2.45 -30.31
CA PRO A 744 4.77 -2.24 -30.69
C PRO A 744 5.18 -0.76 -30.83
N TYR A 745 4.31 0.19 -30.50
CA TYR A 745 4.48 1.58 -30.98
C TYR A 745 5.13 2.53 -29.98
N VAL A 746 4.87 2.38 -28.68
CA VAL A 746 5.36 3.30 -27.65
C VAL A 746 5.93 2.53 -26.48
N PHE A 747 7.21 2.78 -26.19
CA PHE A 747 7.91 2.21 -25.04
C PHE A 747 8.50 3.31 -24.18
N VAL A 748 8.43 3.11 -22.87
CA VAL A 748 9.09 3.94 -21.87
C VAL A 748 10.28 3.16 -21.34
N MET A 749 11.46 3.75 -21.40
CA MET A 749 12.71 3.16 -20.96
C MET A 749 13.27 3.99 -19.81
N ASP A 750 13.44 3.36 -18.66
CA ASP A 750 14.10 3.95 -17.50
C ASP A 750 15.06 2.91 -16.89
N CYS A 751 16.25 3.36 -16.53
CA CYS A 751 17.26 2.53 -15.89
C CYS A 751 17.23 2.70 -14.38
N THR A 752 17.09 1.58 -13.66
CA THR A 752 17.21 1.56 -12.21
C THR A 752 18.62 1.24 -11.76
N TYR A 753 19.09 1.94 -10.73
CA TYR A 753 20.40 1.72 -10.17
C TYR A 753 20.42 0.59 -9.14
N LYS A 754 21.36 -0.35 -9.32
CA LYS A 754 21.87 -1.31 -8.31
C LYS A 754 20.80 -2.08 -7.52
N THR A 755 19.92 -2.77 -8.24
CA THR A 755 18.89 -3.63 -7.63
C THR A 755 19.43 -4.98 -7.15
N ASN A 756 20.67 -5.34 -7.50
CA ASN A 756 21.25 -6.67 -7.24
C ASN A 756 22.62 -6.61 -6.54
N LYS A 757 23.03 -7.76 -5.94
CA LYS A 757 24.31 -7.90 -5.21
C LYS A 757 25.56 -7.59 -6.05
N TYR A 758 25.46 -7.65 -7.38
CA TYR A 758 26.53 -7.38 -8.33
C TYR A 758 26.61 -5.90 -8.75
N LYS A 759 25.65 -5.07 -8.32
CA LYS A 759 25.56 -3.64 -8.65
C LYS A 759 25.39 -3.35 -10.15
N MET A 760 24.87 -4.32 -10.91
CA MET A 760 24.56 -4.15 -12.33
C MET A 760 23.31 -3.28 -12.51
N PRO A 761 23.33 -2.26 -13.39
CA PRO A 761 22.13 -1.54 -13.84
C PRO A 761 21.07 -2.48 -14.39
N LEU A 762 19.81 -2.20 -14.09
CA LEU A 762 18.65 -2.89 -14.66
C LEU A 762 17.87 -1.89 -15.53
N LEU A 763 17.88 -2.13 -16.83
CA LEU A 763 17.01 -1.47 -17.81
C LEU A 763 15.66 -2.19 -17.82
N ASP A 764 14.61 -1.45 -17.47
CA ASP A 764 13.22 -1.89 -17.58
C ASP A 764 12.60 -1.27 -18.84
N ILE A 765 12.05 -2.11 -19.71
CA ILE A 765 11.38 -1.68 -20.93
C ILE A 765 9.87 -1.89 -20.73
N VAL A 766 9.14 -0.78 -20.67
CA VAL A 766 7.71 -0.76 -20.36
C VAL A 766 6.92 -0.34 -21.60
N GLY A 767 5.99 -1.19 -22.05
CA GLY A 767 5.09 -0.89 -23.17
C GLY A 767 3.78 -0.24 -22.71
N VAL A 768 3.02 0.31 -23.67
CA VAL A 768 1.71 0.93 -23.43
C VAL A 768 0.61 0.16 -24.17
N SER A 769 -0.43 -0.27 -23.46
CA SER A 769 -1.57 -1.02 -24.02
C SER A 769 -2.63 -0.12 -24.68
N SER A 770 -3.63 -0.72 -25.32
CA SER A 770 -4.75 -0.02 -25.98
C SER A 770 -5.66 0.78 -25.05
N PHE A 771 -5.66 0.51 -23.75
CA PHE A 771 -6.41 1.29 -22.75
C PHE A 771 -5.51 2.29 -22.01
N ASN A 772 -4.36 2.63 -22.60
CA ASN A 772 -3.37 3.55 -22.06
C ASN A 772 -2.81 3.11 -20.68
N GLY A 773 -2.77 1.79 -20.44
CA GLY A 773 -2.13 1.16 -19.28
C GLY A 773 -0.70 0.73 -19.62
N SER A 774 0.14 0.51 -18.60
CA SER A 774 1.53 0.04 -18.78
C SER A 774 1.62 -1.48 -18.66
N PHE A 775 2.55 -2.10 -19.41
CA PHE A 775 2.92 -3.51 -19.23
C PHE A 775 4.44 -3.71 -19.32
N TYR A 776 4.99 -4.69 -18.60
CA TYR A 776 6.41 -5.06 -18.73
C TYR A 776 6.66 -5.77 -20.06
N SER A 777 7.56 -5.24 -20.87
CA SER A 777 7.96 -5.84 -22.15
C SER A 777 9.14 -6.80 -21.97
N CYS A 778 10.25 -6.32 -21.41
CA CYS A 778 11.45 -7.13 -21.16
C CYS A 778 12.39 -6.43 -20.18
N PHE A 779 13.40 -7.19 -19.73
CA PHE A 779 14.39 -6.74 -18.75
C PHE A 779 15.80 -6.98 -19.26
N ALA A 780 16.70 -6.04 -18.99
CA ALA A 780 18.12 -6.20 -19.27
C ALA A 780 18.99 -5.77 -18.08
N PHE A 781 19.77 -6.71 -17.55
CA PHE A 781 20.90 -6.39 -16.68
C PHE A 781 22.12 -6.07 -17.54
N MET A 782 22.72 -4.93 -17.29
CA MET A 782 23.87 -4.43 -18.05
C MET A 782 25.09 -4.28 -17.15
N GLN A 783 26.29 -4.30 -17.72
CA GLN A 783 27.51 -4.14 -16.94
C GLN A 783 27.66 -2.71 -16.44
N LYS A 784 27.33 -1.75 -17.31
CA LYS A 784 27.31 -0.32 -17.05
C LYS A 784 26.18 0.34 -17.87
N GLU A 785 26.10 1.66 -17.81
CA GLU A 785 25.18 2.52 -18.56
C GLU A 785 25.96 3.21 -19.70
N GLU A 786 26.81 2.48 -20.43
CA GLU A 786 27.55 3.00 -21.59
C GLU A 786 26.81 2.65 -22.90
N GLU A 787 27.10 3.38 -23.98
CA GLU A 787 26.37 3.26 -25.27
C GLU A 787 26.36 1.81 -25.80
N GLY A 788 27.51 1.12 -25.74
CA GLY A 788 27.61 -0.27 -26.19
C GLY A 788 26.81 -1.26 -25.34
N ASP A 789 26.52 -0.94 -24.08
CA ASP A 789 25.68 -1.77 -23.20
C ASP A 789 24.20 -1.63 -23.61
N TYR A 790 23.76 -0.40 -23.89
CA TYR A 790 22.42 -0.13 -24.41
C TYR A 790 22.18 -0.67 -25.80
N VAL A 791 23.15 -0.53 -26.73
CA VAL A 791 23.05 -1.12 -28.07
C VAL A 791 22.82 -2.62 -27.97
N TRP A 792 23.60 -3.29 -27.11
CA TRP A 792 23.41 -4.72 -26.86
C TRP A 792 21.99 -5.04 -26.38
N ALA A 793 21.46 -4.32 -25.39
CA ALA A 793 20.11 -4.57 -24.87
C ALA A 793 19.01 -4.28 -25.93
N LEU A 794 19.14 -3.18 -26.66
CA LEU A 794 18.16 -2.76 -27.67
C LEU A 794 18.14 -3.67 -28.89
N GLU A 795 19.28 -4.23 -29.29
CA GLU A 795 19.33 -5.25 -30.35
C GLU A 795 18.51 -6.50 -29.99
N ARG A 796 18.47 -6.88 -28.70
CA ARG A 796 17.70 -8.04 -28.21
C ARG A 796 16.24 -7.67 -28.05
N PHE A 797 15.94 -6.45 -27.64
CA PHE A 797 14.58 -5.93 -27.68
C PHE A 797 14.02 -5.91 -29.11
N LYS A 798 14.84 -5.56 -30.11
CA LYS A 798 14.47 -5.61 -31.54
C LYS A 798 14.11 -7.01 -32.01
N THR A 799 14.77 -8.06 -31.52
CA THR A 799 14.41 -9.44 -31.89
C THR A 799 13.02 -9.84 -31.36
N ILE A 800 12.63 -9.32 -30.20
CA ILE A 800 11.28 -9.53 -29.65
C ILE A 800 10.20 -8.80 -30.45
N LEU A 801 10.48 -7.56 -30.85
CA LEU A 801 9.57 -6.77 -31.69
C LEU A 801 9.34 -7.44 -33.05
N GLY A 802 10.41 -7.98 -33.65
CA GLY A 802 10.38 -8.60 -34.97
C GLY A 802 11.22 -7.82 -35.99
N PRO A 803 11.63 -8.48 -37.10
CA PRO A 803 12.63 -7.94 -38.02
C PRO A 803 12.21 -6.63 -38.71
N ASP A 804 10.92 -6.46 -38.98
CA ASP A 804 10.38 -5.31 -39.73
C ASP A 804 9.71 -4.26 -38.85
N GLN A 805 9.79 -4.41 -37.51
CA GLN A 805 9.03 -3.61 -36.58
C GLN A 805 9.93 -2.68 -35.75
N GLN A 806 9.57 -1.40 -35.71
CA GLN A 806 10.25 -0.38 -34.88
C GLN A 806 9.21 0.44 -34.12
N PRO A 807 9.52 0.86 -32.88
CA PRO A 807 8.64 1.77 -32.16
C PRO A 807 8.50 3.10 -32.88
N SER A 808 7.32 3.71 -32.82
CA SER A 808 7.14 5.10 -33.26
C SER A 808 7.86 6.06 -32.32
N VAL A 809 7.76 5.79 -31.02
CA VAL A 809 8.35 6.63 -29.96
C VAL A 809 8.97 5.77 -28.88
N ILE A 810 10.20 6.12 -28.49
CA ILE A 810 10.79 5.69 -27.21
C ILE A 810 10.89 6.91 -26.31
N LEU A 811 10.24 6.83 -25.15
CA LEU A 811 10.26 7.87 -24.13
C LEU A 811 11.31 7.52 -23.08
N SER A 812 12.27 8.42 -22.87
CA SER A 812 13.34 8.23 -21.88
C SER A 812 13.65 9.52 -21.12
N ASP A 813 14.42 9.39 -20.06
CA ASP A 813 15.11 10.54 -19.48
C ASP A 813 16.29 10.96 -20.38
N ARG A 814 16.93 12.09 -20.04
CA ARG A 814 18.12 12.57 -20.77
C ARG A 814 19.34 11.73 -20.42
N GLU A 815 19.48 10.60 -21.11
CA GLU A 815 20.62 9.70 -21.02
C GLU A 815 21.28 9.54 -22.39
N LEU A 816 22.44 10.19 -22.57
CA LEU A 816 23.10 10.29 -23.87
C LEU A 816 23.45 8.91 -24.46
N ALA A 817 23.89 7.97 -23.62
CA ALA A 817 24.24 6.61 -24.05
C ALA A 817 23.02 5.86 -24.61
N LEU A 818 21.86 5.95 -23.94
CA LEU A 818 20.61 5.36 -24.41
C LEU A 818 20.11 6.06 -25.68
N MET A 819 20.18 7.40 -25.74
CA MET A 819 19.78 8.17 -26.92
C MET A 819 20.57 7.77 -28.17
N ASN A 820 21.90 7.71 -28.06
CA ASN A 820 22.77 7.27 -29.15
C ASN A 820 22.46 5.82 -29.55
N ALA A 821 22.26 4.93 -28.57
CA ALA A 821 21.92 3.54 -28.85
C ALA A 821 20.57 3.39 -29.58
N ILE A 822 19.57 4.21 -29.23
CA ILE A 822 18.28 4.25 -29.93
C ILE A 822 18.48 4.68 -31.38
N GLU A 823 19.26 5.75 -31.63
CA GLU A 823 19.53 6.25 -32.97
C GLU A 823 20.24 5.19 -33.85
N VAL A 824 21.13 4.40 -33.25
CA VAL A 824 21.84 3.30 -33.92
C VAL A 824 20.92 2.10 -34.21
N VAL A 825 20.14 1.63 -33.22
CA VAL A 825 19.37 0.38 -33.34
C VAL A 825 18.00 0.59 -34.02
N PHE A 826 17.39 1.74 -33.79
CA PHE A 826 16.06 2.15 -34.26
C PHE A 826 16.09 3.53 -34.92
N PRO A 827 16.74 3.68 -36.09
CA PRO A 827 16.89 4.98 -36.75
C PRO A 827 15.55 5.61 -37.18
N GLY A 828 14.47 4.82 -37.30
CA GLY A 828 13.12 5.32 -37.59
C GLY A 828 12.32 5.75 -36.35
N THR A 829 12.82 5.50 -35.14
CA THR A 829 12.12 5.80 -33.89
C THR A 829 12.44 7.21 -33.41
N THR A 830 11.41 7.96 -33.03
CA THR A 830 11.63 9.24 -32.36
C THR A 830 11.93 9.01 -30.88
N ASN A 831 13.11 9.42 -30.40
CA ASN A 831 13.36 9.53 -28.97
C ASN A 831 12.73 10.82 -28.41
N ILE A 832 11.74 10.67 -27.53
CA ILE A 832 11.14 11.78 -26.80
C ILE A 832 11.74 11.79 -25.40
N LEU A 833 12.21 12.96 -24.95
CA LEU A 833 12.64 13.16 -23.58
C LEU A 833 11.45 13.46 -22.68
N CYS A 834 11.49 12.97 -21.45
CA CYS A 834 10.47 13.25 -20.43
C CYS A 834 10.22 14.77 -20.30
N VAL A 835 9.01 15.21 -20.62
CA VAL A 835 8.62 16.63 -20.63
C VAL A 835 8.75 17.25 -19.24
N TRP A 836 8.41 16.50 -18.18
CA TRP A 836 8.57 16.97 -16.80
C TRP A 836 10.04 17.25 -16.45
N HIS A 837 10.96 16.36 -16.85
CA HIS A 837 12.39 16.55 -16.65
C HIS A 837 12.93 17.73 -17.47
N ILE A 838 12.46 17.91 -18.71
CA ILE A 838 12.79 19.08 -19.53
C ILE A 838 12.34 20.37 -18.85
N GLU A 839 11.08 20.45 -18.40
CA GLU A 839 10.53 21.64 -17.75
C GLU A 839 11.28 22.00 -16.47
N LYS A 840 11.59 21.00 -15.63
CA LYS A 840 12.38 21.19 -14.42
C LYS A 840 13.79 21.70 -14.74
N ASN A 841 14.42 21.19 -15.80
CA ASN A 841 15.74 21.63 -16.25
C ASN A 841 15.73 23.04 -16.88
N VAL A 842 14.66 23.40 -17.59
CA VAL A 842 14.46 24.76 -18.10
C VAL A 842 14.43 25.76 -16.94
N LEU A 843 13.66 25.47 -15.88
CA LEU A 843 13.51 26.37 -14.73
C LEU A 843 14.73 26.41 -13.80
N SER A 844 15.39 25.27 -13.58
CA SER A 844 16.45 25.16 -12.58
C SER A 844 17.85 25.46 -13.11
N LYS A 845 18.19 25.02 -14.33
CA LYS A 845 19.56 25.10 -14.87
C LYS A 845 19.68 26.08 -16.02
N SER A 846 18.80 25.94 -17.02
CA SER A 846 18.88 26.75 -18.24
C SER A 846 18.57 28.21 -17.95
N TRP A 847 17.56 28.47 -17.11
CA TRP A 847 17.24 29.82 -16.65
C TRP A 847 18.38 30.47 -15.85
N GLN A 848 18.99 29.75 -14.91
CA GLN A 848 20.14 30.25 -14.15
C GLN A 848 21.33 30.60 -15.06
N ARG A 849 21.61 29.75 -16.05
CA ARG A 849 22.69 29.98 -17.02
C ARG A 849 22.40 31.20 -17.91
N LEU A 850 21.16 31.38 -18.36
CA LEU A 850 20.73 32.57 -19.11
C LEU A 850 20.87 33.84 -18.29
N GLN A 851 20.52 33.81 -17.00
CA GLN A 851 20.71 34.95 -16.10
C GLN A 851 22.18 35.34 -15.92
N VAL A 852 23.09 34.35 -15.93
CA VAL A 852 24.54 34.61 -15.87
C VAL A 852 25.06 35.19 -17.19
N VAL A 853 24.64 34.64 -18.33
CA VAL A 853 25.09 35.08 -19.67
C VAL A 853 24.58 36.49 -20.01
N TYR A 854 23.33 36.80 -19.64
CA TYR A 854 22.70 38.11 -19.88
C TYR A 854 22.70 38.99 -18.63
N LYS A 855 23.67 38.79 -17.73
CA LYS A 855 23.76 39.54 -16.47
C LYS A 855 23.83 41.06 -16.69
N GLU A 856 24.49 41.51 -17.75
CA GLU A 856 24.61 42.92 -18.13
C GLU A 856 23.41 43.44 -18.95
N LYS A 857 22.48 42.55 -19.34
CA LYS A 857 21.28 42.87 -20.12
C LYS A 857 20.03 42.44 -19.36
N GLU A 858 19.84 42.99 -18.17
CA GLU A 858 18.76 42.63 -17.25
C GLU A 858 17.36 42.73 -17.90
N TYR A 859 17.16 43.69 -18.81
CA TYR A 859 15.91 43.83 -19.57
C TYR A 859 15.58 42.60 -20.44
N VAL A 860 16.59 41.91 -20.99
CA VAL A 860 16.41 40.67 -21.77
C VAL A 860 15.98 39.53 -20.86
N CYS A 861 16.60 39.40 -19.68
CA CYS A 861 16.19 38.44 -18.67
C CYS A 861 14.74 38.71 -18.23
N ASN A 862 14.38 39.95 -17.93
CA ASN A 862 13.02 40.30 -17.54
C ASN A 862 12.00 40.03 -18.66
N TYR A 863 12.35 40.30 -19.91
CA TYR A 863 11.52 39.95 -21.07
C TYR A 863 11.32 38.43 -21.20
N ILE A 864 12.39 37.63 -21.19
CA ILE A 864 12.28 36.16 -21.29
C ILE A 864 11.49 35.59 -20.10
N LYS A 865 11.72 36.09 -18.88
CA LYS A 865 11.04 35.66 -17.66
C LYS A 865 9.55 35.96 -17.66
N ASN A 866 9.17 37.14 -18.11
CA ASN A 866 7.79 37.61 -18.02
C ASN A 866 6.98 37.30 -19.28
N THR A 867 7.63 37.12 -20.44
CA THR A 867 6.97 36.88 -21.72
C THR A 867 7.01 35.42 -22.13
N TRP A 868 8.19 34.76 -22.10
CA TRP A 868 8.37 33.44 -22.71
C TRP A 868 8.31 32.28 -21.72
N LEU A 869 8.91 32.42 -20.52
CA LEU A 869 8.85 31.38 -19.48
C LEU A 869 7.42 31.02 -19.01
N PRO A 870 6.43 31.93 -18.97
CA PRO A 870 5.04 31.56 -18.69
C PRO A 870 4.42 30.62 -19.73
N PHE A 871 4.99 30.56 -20.94
CA PHE A 871 4.56 29.67 -22.03
C PHE A 871 5.51 28.49 -22.25
N LYS A 872 6.34 28.14 -21.27
CA LYS A 872 7.34 27.05 -21.39
C LYS A 872 6.76 25.72 -21.89
N GLU A 873 5.53 25.40 -21.49
CA GLU A 873 4.77 24.21 -21.89
C GLU A 873 4.44 24.21 -23.39
N LYS A 874 4.30 25.39 -24.02
CA LYS A 874 4.05 25.52 -25.46
C LYS A 874 5.28 25.16 -26.29
N PHE A 875 6.49 25.40 -25.79
CA PHE A 875 7.72 25.00 -26.49
C PHE A 875 7.86 23.49 -26.54
N VAL A 876 7.58 22.82 -25.41
CA VAL A 876 7.67 21.36 -25.35
C VAL A 876 6.54 20.72 -26.16
N LYS A 877 5.31 21.29 -26.12
CA LYS A 877 4.19 20.85 -26.95
C LYS A 877 4.47 21.01 -28.46
N ALA A 878 5.20 22.04 -28.88
CA ALA A 878 5.61 22.19 -30.28
C ALA A 878 6.61 21.11 -30.70
N TRP A 879 7.48 20.68 -29.80
CA TRP A 879 8.46 19.61 -30.06
C TRP A 879 7.83 18.22 -30.09
N THR A 880 6.93 17.90 -29.15
CA THR A 880 6.28 16.57 -29.12
C THR A 880 5.09 16.45 -30.08
N GLY A 881 4.53 17.58 -30.53
CA GLY A 881 3.26 17.64 -31.26
C GLY A 881 3.22 17.03 -32.65
N ASN A 882 4.37 16.58 -33.17
CA ASN A 882 4.50 15.96 -34.49
C ASN A 882 4.82 14.47 -34.42
N HIS A 883 4.80 13.87 -33.24
CA HIS A 883 5.19 12.48 -33.02
C HIS A 883 4.06 11.67 -32.41
N LEU A 884 3.91 10.42 -32.87
CA LEU A 884 2.82 9.53 -32.51
C LEU A 884 3.05 8.87 -31.14
N HIS A 885 2.92 9.66 -30.08
CA HIS A 885 3.22 9.26 -28.70
C HIS A 885 1.98 8.80 -27.88
N PHE A 886 0.77 8.85 -28.46
CA PHE A 886 -0.49 8.40 -27.84
C PHE A 886 -0.79 9.03 -26.46
N GLY A 887 -0.41 10.29 -26.29
CA GLY A 887 -0.55 11.01 -25.02
C GLY A 887 0.56 10.76 -23.99
N ASN A 888 1.52 9.87 -24.27
CA ASN A 888 2.62 9.54 -23.36
C ASN A 888 3.80 10.51 -23.54
N ARG A 889 4.03 11.38 -22.55
CA ARG A 889 5.07 12.44 -22.59
C ARG A 889 5.94 12.50 -21.33
N VAL A 890 5.68 11.66 -20.34
CA VAL A 890 6.38 11.61 -19.05
C VAL A 890 6.79 10.19 -18.68
N THR A 891 7.95 10.03 -18.02
CA THR A 891 8.53 8.73 -17.63
C THR A 891 7.92 8.13 -16.35
N SER A 892 6.89 8.75 -15.76
CA SER A 892 6.22 8.30 -14.54
C SER A 892 5.67 6.87 -14.61
N ARG A 893 5.37 6.36 -15.81
CA ARG A 893 4.96 4.97 -16.02
C ARG A 893 6.07 3.98 -15.68
N ALA A 894 7.31 4.31 -16.03
CA ALA A 894 8.46 3.48 -15.66
C ALA A 894 8.73 3.58 -14.15
N GLU A 895 8.60 4.76 -13.55
CA GLU A 895 8.68 4.91 -12.08
C GLU A 895 7.61 4.09 -11.34
N GLY A 896 6.37 4.07 -11.86
CA GLY A 896 5.26 3.29 -11.34
C GLY A 896 5.48 1.78 -11.49
N ALA A 897 5.98 1.34 -12.64
CA ALA A 897 6.40 -0.04 -12.89
C ALA A 897 7.52 -0.44 -11.91
N HIS A 898 8.56 0.38 -11.76
CA HIS A 898 9.63 0.18 -10.79
C HIS A 898 9.13 0.09 -9.35
N ALA A 899 8.20 0.96 -8.95
CA ALA A 899 7.61 0.91 -7.60
C ALA A 899 6.84 -0.38 -7.36
N MET A 900 6.14 -0.88 -8.39
CA MET A 900 5.45 -2.17 -8.32
C MET A 900 6.45 -3.33 -8.26
N LEU A 901 7.46 -3.35 -9.12
CA LEU A 901 8.51 -4.37 -9.12
C LEU A 901 9.25 -4.44 -7.78
N LYS A 902 9.53 -3.30 -7.14
CA LYS A 902 10.14 -3.23 -5.79
C LYS A 902 9.29 -3.86 -4.69
N ARG A 903 7.97 -3.94 -4.84
CA ARG A 903 7.12 -4.66 -3.87
C ARG A 903 7.33 -6.16 -3.94
N TYR A 904 7.63 -6.67 -5.14
CA TYR A 904 7.97 -8.08 -5.36
C TYR A 904 9.44 -8.37 -5.01
N LEU A 905 10.35 -7.43 -5.30
CA LEU A 905 11.79 -7.51 -5.00
C LEU A 905 12.10 -6.90 -3.63
N THR A 906 11.80 -7.64 -2.56
CA THR A 906 11.85 -7.16 -1.16
C THR A 906 13.26 -6.92 -0.59
N VAL A 907 14.33 -7.35 -1.27
CA VAL A 907 15.74 -7.16 -0.85
C VAL A 907 16.65 -6.75 -2.00
N SER A 908 17.53 -5.77 -1.79
CA SER A 908 18.53 -5.29 -2.78
C SER A 908 19.77 -6.19 -2.94
N THR A 909 19.78 -7.34 -2.27
CA THR A 909 20.87 -8.34 -2.27
C THR A 909 20.47 -9.66 -2.91
N GLY A 910 19.28 -9.73 -3.52
CA GLY A 910 18.78 -10.92 -4.20
C GLY A 910 19.72 -11.39 -5.30
N ASN A 911 19.81 -12.72 -5.46
CA ASN A 911 20.52 -13.31 -6.60
C ASN A 911 19.57 -13.38 -7.82
N PHE A 912 20.12 -13.54 -9.04
CA PHE A 912 19.32 -13.45 -10.28
C PHE A 912 18.15 -14.46 -10.34
N HIS A 913 18.26 -15.60 -9.67
CA HIS A 913 17.19 -16.62 -9.59
C HIS A 913 15.98 -16.10 -8.78
N GLU A 914 16.23 -15.59 -7.56
CA GLU A 914 15.20 -14.98 -6.71
C GLU A 914 14.53 -13.76 -7.39
N VAL A 915 15.31 -12.99 -8.15
CA VAL A 915 14.80 -11.83 -8.89
C VAL A 915 13.88 -12.26 -10.04
N ARG A 916 14.21 -13.35 -10.74
CA ARG A 916 13.39 -13.90 -11.83
C ARG A 916 12.03 -14.39 -11.34
N GLU A 917 11.96 -15.20 -10.28
CA GLU A 917 10.68 -15.72 -9.76
C GLU A 917 9.69 -14.60 -9.43
N LYS A 918 10.20 -13.55 -8.80
CA LYS A 918 9.40 -12.38 -8.41
C LYS A 918 8.97 -11.53 -9.60
N ILE A 919 9.81 -11.42 -10.64
CA ILE A 919 9.46 -10.77 -11.91
C ILE A 919 8.37 -11.57 -12.64
N CYS A 920 8.45 -12.90 -12.68
CA CYS A 920 7.45 -13.74 -13.36
C CYS A 920 6.06 -13.56 -12.74
N LEU A 921 5.97 -13.64 -11.42
CA LEU A 921 4.71 -13.42 -10.70
C LEU A 921 4.10 -12.03 -10.98
N ALA A 922 4.95 -10.99 -11.05
CA ALA A 922 4.51 -9.64 -11.38
C ALA A 922 3.95 -9.53 -12.80
N ILE A 923 4.60 -10.19 -13.78
CA ILE A 923 4.17 -10.21 -15.19
C ILE A 923 2.87 -10.99 -15.35
N GLU A 924 2.75 -12.17 -14.75
CA GLU A 924 1.57 -13.03 -14.87
C GLU A 924 0.31 -12.33 -14.31
N ASN A 925 0.42 -11.71 -13.13
CA ASN A 925 -0.67 -10.93 -12.54
C ASN A 925 -1.08 -9.77 -13.45
N GLN A 926 -0.11 -9.00 -13.96
CA GLN A 926 -0.38 -7.89 -14.86
C GLN A 926 -1.02 -8.36 -16.17
N HIS A 927 -0.54 -9.47 -16.74
CA HIS A 927 -1.12 -10.04 -17.96
C HIS A 927 -2.58 -10.47 -17.73
N HIS A 928 -2.87 -11.08 -16.59
CA HIS A 928 -4.24 -11.46 -16.22
C HIS A 928 -5.16 -10.23 -16.11
N GLU A 929 -4.72 -9.15 -15.46
CA GLU A 929 -5.48 -7.89 -15.39
C GLU A 929 -5.80 -7.32 -16.77
N ILE A 930 -4.80 -7.29 -17.67
CA ILE A 930 -4.95 -6.79 -19.04
C ILE A 930 -5.96 -7.66 -19.81
N LYS A 931 -5.86 -8.99 -19.70
CA LYS A 931 -6.77 -9.95 -20.36
C LYS A 931 -8.21 -9.78 -19.88
N THR A 932 -8.42 -9.72 -18.56
CA THR A 932 -9.74 -9.52 -17.95
C THR A 932 -10.36 -8.18 -18.37
N LYS A 933 -9.55 -7.11 -18.44
CA LYS A 933 -10.02 -5.80 -18.89
C LYS A 933 -10.42 -5.83 -20.37
N ILE A 934 -9.62 -6.44 -21.25
CA ILE A 934 -9.96 -6.61 -22.65
C ILE A 934 -11.29 -7.37 -22.82
N ALA A 935 -11.48 -8.47 -22.09
CA ALA A 935 -12.73 -9.24 -22.13
C ALA A 935 -13.93 -8.40 -21.66
N SER A 936 -13.77 -7.62 -20.59
CA SER A 936 -14.80 -6.73 -20.08
C SER A 936 -15.19 -5.63 -21.08
N GLU A 937 -14.21 -4.96 -21.72
CA GLU A 937 -14.51 -3.89 -22.69
C GLU A 937 -15.15 -4.41 -23.98
N LYS A 938 -14.93 -5.69 -24.34
CA LYS A 938 -15.60 -6.35 -25.47
C LYS A 938 -17.07 -6.64 -25.21
N LEU A 939 -17.43 -7.00 -23.98
CA LEU A 939 -18.81 -7.34 -23.60
C LEU A 939 -19.63 -6.11 -23.22
N ARG A 940 -18.98 -5.03 -22.77
CA ARG A 940 -19.65 -3.86 -22.22
C ARG A 940 -19.98 -2.82 -23.30
N VAL A 941 -21.25 -2.74 -23.68
CA VAL A 941 -21.77 -1.64 -24.48
C VAL A 941 -22.16 -0.48 -23.55
N ILE A 942 -21.40 0.62 -23.59
CA ILE A 942 -21.72 1.81 -22.79
C ILE A 942 -22.59 2.76 -23.61
N HIS A 943 -23.78 3.09 -23.09
CA HIS A 943 -24.77 3.93 -23.76
C HIS A 943 -24.21 5.27 -24.28
N LYS A 944 -23.29 5.93 -23.55
CA LYS A 944 -22.70 7.21 -23.98
C LYS A 944 -21.90 7.13 -25.29
N PHE A 945 -21.50 5.94 -25.74
CA PHE A 945 -20.80 5.74 -27.00
C PHE A 945 -21.72 5.23 -28.12
N GLN A 946 -23.03 5.11 -27.88
CA GLN A 946 -24.03 4.75 -28.90
C GLN A 946 -24.36 5.95 -29.80
N ILE A 947 -23.33 6.55 -30.39
CA ILE A 947 -23.44 7.63 -31.37
C ILE A 947 -23.39 6.97 -32.75
N PRO A 948 -24.25 7.35 -33.72
CA PRO A 948 -24.26 6.75 -35.05
C PRO A 948 -22.88 6.70 -35.70
N MET A 949 -22.08 7.75 -35.50
CA MET A 949 -20.71 7.86 -35.99
C MET A 949 -19.74 6.83 -35.39
N PHE A 950 -19.97 6.35 -34.17
CA PHE A 950 -19.10 5.37 -33.49
C PHE A 950 -19.60 3.94 -33.62
N LYS A 951 -20.71 3.71 -34.34
CA LYS A 951 -21.38 2.41 -34.40
C LYS A 951 -20.45 1.25 -34.76
N GLU A 952 -19.49 1.48 -35.67
CA GLU A 952 -18.52 0.45 -36.09
C GLU A 952 -17.30 0.31 -35.16
N LEU A 953 -17.12 1.24 -34.22
CA LEU A 953 -15.98 1.28 -33.31
C LEU A 953 -16.30 0.67 -31.93
N VAL A 954 -17.56 0.73 -31.49
CA VAL A 954 -17.99 0.19 -30.19
C VAL A 954 -17.66 -1.31 -30.13
N THR A 955 -17.09 -1.77 -29.01
CA THR A 955 -16.54 -3.13 -28.77
C THR A 955 -15.28 -3.51 -29.55
N HIS A 956 -14.92 -2.77 -30.60
CA HIS A 956 -13.70 -3.00 -31.40
C HIS A 956 -12.55 -2.06 -31.05
N VAL A 957 -12.84 -0.93 -30.40
CA VAL A 957 -11.88 0.10 -29.98
C VAL A 957 -11.99 0.31 -28.48
N SER A 958 -10.86 0.54 -27.80
CA SER A 958 -10.83 0.69 -26.35
C SER A 958 -11.71 1.84 -25.88
N ILE A 959 -12.28 1.69 -24.69
CA ILE A 959 -13.10 2.73 -24.06
C ILE A 959 -12.31 4.02 -23.85
N PHE A 960 -11.00 3.90 -23.62
CA PHE A 960 -10.11 5.05 -23.57
C PHE A 960 -10.13 5.82 -24.89
N ALA A 961 -9.88 5.16 -26.02
CA ALA A 961 -9.87 5.81 -27.33
C ALA A 961 -11.27 6.31 -27.74
N LEU A 962 -12.33 5.57 -27.44
CA LEU A 962 -13.71 6.04 -27.63
C LEU A 962 -14.02 7.30 -26.81
N SER A 963 -13.45 7.43 -25.60
CA SER A 963 -13.59 8.65 -24.79
C SER A 963 -12.86 9.84 -25.41
N GLU A 964 -11.66 9.63 -25.95
CA GLU A 964 -10.91 10.68 -26.66
C GLU A 964 -11.57 11.07 -27.98
N LEU A 965 -12.17 10.12 -28.70
CA LEU A 965 -12.97 10.39 -29.89
C LEU A 965 -14.25 11.15 -29.56
N LEU A 966 -14.92 10.82 -28.46
CA LEU A 966 -16.11 11.54 -27.99
C LEU A 966 -15.81 13.02 -27.76
N LYS A 967 -14.67 13.33 -27.13
CA LYS A 967 -14.19 14.73 -26.97
C LYS A 967 -14.02 15.43 -28.31
N GLN A 968 -13.46 14.75 -29.32
CA GLN A 968 -13.31 15.33 -30.67
C GLN A 968 -14.66 15.50 -31.39
N TYR A 969 -15.60 14.57 -31.19
CA TYR A 969 -16.94 14.65 -31.76
C TYR A 969 -17.73 15.82 -31.16
N GLU A 970 -17.67 16.02 -29.85
CA GLU A 970 -18.28 17.16 -29.18
C GLU A 970 -17.66 18.49 -29.65
N LEU A 971 -16.34 18.53 -29.85
CA LEU A 971 -15.65 19.69 -30.42
C LEU A 971 -16.08 19.96 -31.88
N ALA A 972 -16.29 18.90 -32.68
CA ALA A 972 -16.74 19.02 -34.06
C ALA A 972 -18.14 19.65 -34.19
N ALA A 973 -18.97 19.56 -33.15
CA ALA A 973 -20.29 20.21 -33.11
C ALA A 973 -20.23 21.74 -32.94
N SER A 974 -19.06 22.32 -32.62
CA SER A 974 -18.87 23.77 -32.51
C SER A 974 -18.72 24.45 -33.87
N SER A 975 -19.33 25.63 -34.05
CA SER A 975 -19.31 26.41 -35.30
C SER A 975 -18.01 27.20 -35.55
N LEU A 976 -17.09 27.25 -34.58
CA LEU A 976 -15.83 27.99 -34.65
C LEU A 976 -14.64 27.07 -34.33
N LEU A 977 -14.18 26.29 -35.31
CA LEU A 977 -12.90 25.58 -35.20
C LEU A 977 -11.76 26.43 -35.78
N ASP A 978 -10.66 26.58 -35.02
CA ASP A 978 -9.40 27.10 -35.55
C ASP A 978 -8.91 26.28 -36.75
N PRO A 979 -8.06 26.81 -37.65
CA PRO A 979 -7.49 26.02 -38.74
C PRO A 979 -6.84 24.72 -38.27
N CYS A 980 -7.18 23.60 -38.92
CA CYS A 980 -6.65 22.29 -38.57
C CYS A 980 -5.13 22.25 -38.70
N ARG A 981 -4.45 21.90 -37.61
CA ARG A 981 -2.98 21.67 -37.60
C ARG A 981 -2.64 20.18 -37.57
N SER A 982 -3.63 19.30 -37.70
CA SER A 982 -3.53 17.83 -37.59
C SER A 982 -2.87 17.32 -36.31
N GLN A 983 -2.65 18.18 -35.31
CA GLN A 983 -1.83 17.86 -34.13
C GLN A 983 -2.43 16.71 -33.31
N PHE A 984 -3.75 16.66 -33.13
CA PHE A 984 -4.40 15.57 -32.40
C PHE A 984 -4.23 14.24 -33.15
N SER A 985 -4.47 14.21 -34.45
CA SER A 985 -4.30 13.01 -35.27
C SER A 985 -2.84 12.54 -35.33
N ASN A 986 -1.89 13.48 -35.44
CA ASN A 986 -0.46 13.16 -35.47
C ASN A 986 0.07 12.61 -34.15
N THR A 987 -0.52 12.99 -33.01
CA THR A 987 -0.07 12.56 -31.68
C THR A 987 -0.82 11.36 -31.14
N MET A 988 -2.12 11.26 -31.42
CA MET A 988 -2.99 10.22 -30.90
C MET A 988 -3.31 9.14 -31.93
N GLY A 989 -3.09 9.34 -33.23
CA GLY A 989 -3.52 8.38 -34.25
C GLY A 989 -5.04 8.19 -34.29
N LEU A 990 -5.78 9.23 -33.91
CA LEU A 990 -7.24 9.27 -33.87
C LEU A 990 -7.75 10.44 -34.73
N PRO A 991 -8.91 10.30 -35.39
CA PRO A 991 -9.55 11.41 -36.10
C PRO A 991 -9.76 12.63 -35.20
N CYS A 992 -9.39 13.81 -35.70
CA CYS A 992 -9.62 15.08 -35.02
C CYS A 992 -11.01 15.65 -35.33
N ALA A 993 -11.43 16.66 -34.56
CA ALA A 993 -12.72 17.32 -34.74
C ALA A 993 -12.97 17.81 -36.19
N HIS A 994 -11.93 18.32 -36.86
CA HIS A 994 -12.02 18.76 -38.26
C HIS A 994 -12.31 17.62 -39.24
N PHE A 995 -11.73 16.44 -39.01
CA PHE A 995 -12.02 15.26 -39.82
C PHE A 995 -13.49 14.87 -39.65
N MET A 996 -13.99 14.87 -38.41
CA MET A 996 -15.39 14.53 -38.12
C MET A 996 -16.39 15.55 -38.69
N GLN A 997 -16.06 16.85 -38.73
CA GLN A 997 -16.89 17.86 -39.42
C GLN A 997 -17.02 17.57 -40.92
N ASN A 998 -15.93 17.18 -41.57
CA ASN A 998 -15.93 16.86 -43.00
C ASN A 998 -16.71 15.59 -43.33
N MET A 999 -16.81 14.65 -42.39
CA MET A 999 -17.56 13.40 -42.53
C MET A 999 -19.09 13.59 -42.49
N ARG A 1000 -19.60 14.78 -42.12
CA ARG A 1000 -21.04 15.12 -42.12
C ARG A 1000 -21.96 14.12 -41.40
N GLY A 1001 -21.46 13.42 -40.39
CA GLY A 1001 -22.23 12.44 -39.61
C GLY A 1001 -22.14 10.99 -40.10
N GLU A 1002 -21.36 10.71 -41.15
CA GLU A 1002 -21.06 9.34 -41.58
C GLU A 1002 -20.27 8.56 -40.50
N PRO A 1003 -20.46 7.22 -40.40
CA PRO A 1003 -19.71 6.37 -39.47
C PRO A 1003 -18.20 6.45 -39.67
N LEU A 1004 -17.46 6.50 -38.56
CA LEU A 1004 -16.01 6.28 -38.55
C LEU A 1004 -15.73 4.80 -38.72
N LEU A 1005 -14.84 4.48 -39.64
CA LEU A 1005 -14.43 3.12 -39.91
C LEU A 1005 -13.30 2.72 -38.98
N LEU A 1006 -13.15 1.42 -38.72
CA LEU A 1006 -12.03 0.91 -37.93
C LEU A 1006 -10.67 1.26 -38.57
N SER A 1007 -10.62 1.42 -39.90
CA SER A 1007 -9.44 1.88 -40.65
C SER A 1007 -8.97 3.28 -40.26
N ASP A 1008 -9.88 4.13 -39.80
CA ASP A 1008 -9.57 5.51 -39.38
C ASP A 1008 -8.91 5.56 -38.01
N ILE A 1009 -8.97 4.45 -37.26
CA ILE A 1009 -8.43 4.33 -35.91
C ILE A 1009 -7.10 3.60 -35.94
N HIS A 1010 -6.05 4.22 -35.40
CA HIS A 1010 -4.73 3.59 -35.33
C HIS A 1010 -4.77 2.24 -34.59
N PRO A 1011 -4.07 1.19 -35.07
CA PRO A 1011 -4.11 -0.16 -34.47
C PRO A 1011 -3.83 -0.24 -32.97
N GLN A 1012 -3.02 0.69 -32.43
CA GLN A 1012 -2.76 0.83 -30.98
C GLN A 1012 -4.05 0.79 -30.14
N TRP A 1013 -5.15 1.34 -30.65
CA TRP A 1013 -6.40 1.51 -29.90
C TRP A 1013 -7.41 0.39 -30.13
N ARG A 1014 -7.13 -0.52 -31.07
CA ARG A 1014 -8.04 -1.60 -31.45
C ARG A 1014 -7.95 -2.73 -30.41
N ILE A 1015 -9.09 -3.38 -30.17
CA ILE A 1015 -9.23 -4.54 -29.26
C ILE A 1015 -9.40 -5.84 -30.07
N ASP A 1016 -8.71 -5.94 -31.21
CA ASP A 1016 -8.97 -6.96 -32.22
C ASP A 1016 -8.45 -8.37 -31.83
N ILE A 1017 -9.18 -9.41 -32.27
CA ILE A 1017 -9.09 -10.81 -31.85
C ILE A 1017 -8.05 -11.58 -32.68
N ARG A 1018 -6.77 -11.17 -32.62
CA ARG A 1018 -5.67 -12.03 -33.12
C ARG A 1018 -4.54 -12.26 -32.11
N SER A 1019 -4.48 -11.48 -31.04
CA SER A 1019 -3.31 -11.45 -30.14
C SER A 1019 -3.47 -12.17 -28.81
N PHE A 1020 -4.66 -12.67 -28.46
CA PHE A 1020 -4.91 -13.29 -27.14
C PHE A 1020 -5.58 -14.67 -27.16
N ASN A 1021 -5.86 -15.23 -28.34
CA ASN A 1021 -6.25 -16.64 -28.43
C ASN A 1021 -4.99 -17.51 -28.31
N MET A 1022 -4.64 -17.83 -27.06
CA MET A 1022 -3.81 -18.98 -26.71
C MET A 1022 -4.68 -20.20 -26.35
N ASP A 1023 -5.94 -20.22 -26.81
CA ASP A 1023 -6.77 -21.45 -26.89
C ASP A 1023 -6.73 -22.04 -28.30
N GLY A 1024 -5.65 -21.77 -29.05
CA GLY A 1024 -5.18 -22.76 -29.99
C GLY A 1024 -4.62 -23.88 -29.14
N GLY A 1025 -5.34 -24.99 -29.06
CA GLY A 1025 -4.82 -26.22 -28.49
C GLY A 1025 -3.37 -26.37 -28.92
N VAL A 1026 -2.52 -26.77 -27.97
CA VAL A 1026 -1.17 -27.20 -28.26
C VAL A 1026 -1.30 -28.28 -29.32
N ASN A 1027 -1.17 -27.88 -30.59
CA ASN A 1027 -0.66 -28.76 -31.61
C ASN A 1027 0.79 -28.91 -31.17
N THR A 1028 1.01 -29.90 -30.30
CA THR A 1028 2.32 -30.49 -30.14
C THR A 1028 2.64 -31.02 -31.53
N ASN A 1029 3.24 -30.17 -32.36
CA ASN A 1029 4.05 -30.64 -33.47
C ASN A 1029 5.34 -31.23 -32.89
N GLY A 1030 5.19 -32.25 -32.02
CA GLY A 1030 6.16 -33.34 -31.93
C GLY A 1030 6.30 -34.04 -33.30
N SER A 1031 5.32 -33.86 -34.19
CA SER A 1031 5.39 -34.28 -35.59
C SER A 1031 6.44 -33.54 -36.44
N ASP A 1032 6.85 -32.29 -36.09
CA ASP A 1032 7.75 -31.52 -36.96
C ASP A 1032 9.23 -31.79 -36.64
N ILE A 1033 9.57 -32.06 -35.37
CA ILE A 1033 10.93 -32.51 -35.00
C ILE A 1033 11.19 -33.93 -35.48
N GLU A 1034 10.25 -34.87 -35.32
CA GLU A 1034 10.43 -36.23 -35.89
C GLU A 1034 10.45 -36.21 -37.42
N SER A 1035 9.65 -35.37 -38.07
CA SER A 1035 9.70 -35.11 -39.52
C SER A 1035 11.05 -34.54 -39.97
N LEU A 1036 11.58 -33.53 -39.26
CA LEU A 1036 12.90 -32.93 -39.53
C LEU A 1036 14.03 -33.91 -39.28
N LEU A 1037 13.98 -34.69 -38.19
CA LEU A 1037 14.96 -35.74 -37.88
C LEU A 1037 14.91 -36.85 -38.91
N LYS A 1038 13.72 -37.24 -39.39
CA LYS A 1038 13.56 -38.22 -40.46
C LYS A 1038 14.07 -37.70 -41.80
N LYS A 1039 13.73 -36.47 -42.19
CA LYS A 1039 14.28 -35.80 -43.39
C LYS A 1039 15.79 -35.63 -43.31
N PHE A 1040 16.32 -35.28 -42.14
CA PHE A 1040 17.76 -35.20 -41.91
C PHE A 1040 18.40 -36.58 -42.00
N HIS A 1041 17.80 -37.61 -41.39
CA HIS A 1041 18.29 -38.99 -41.43
C HIS A 1041 18.31 -39.56 -42.85
N ASP A 1042 17.26 -39.33 -43.63
CA ASP A 1042 17.15 -39.76 -45.03
C ASP A 1042 18.16 -39.02 -45.90
N LYS A 1043 18.33 -37.70 -45.70
CA LYS A 1043 19.34 -36.90 -46.40
C LYS A 1043 20.76 -37.33 -46.01
N TYR A 1044 21.02 -37.61 -44.74
CA TYR A 1044 22.30 -38.09 -44.22
C TYR A 1044 22.67 -39.46 -44.79
N LYS A 1045 21.69 -40.38 -44.94
CA LYS A 1045 21.87 -41.69 -45.60
C LYS A 1045 22.17 -41.62 -47.09
N CYS A 1046 21.89 -40.49 -47.74
CA CYS A 1046 22.15 -40.29 -49.18
C CYS A 1046 23.38 -39.41 -49.45
N MET A 1047 24.03 -38.84 -48.42
CA MET A 1047 25.25 -38.03 -48.59
C MET A 1047 26.48 -38.90 -48.91
N PRO A 1048 27.48 -38.39 -49.65
CA PRO A 1048 28.79 -39.01 -49.79
C PRO A 1048 29.54 -39.13 -48.44
N LEU A 1049 30.42 -40.12 -48.30
CA LEU A 1049 31.15 -40.43 -47.05
C LEU A 1049 31.81 -39.20 -46.41
N GLY A 1050 32.50 -38.37 -47.18
CA GLY A 1050 33.15 -37.16 -46.65
C GLY A 1050 32.18 -36.12 -46.08
N GLN A 1051 30.99 -35.96 -46.67
CA GLN A 1051 29.98 -35.02 -46.18
C GLN A 1051 29.24 -35.56 -44.94
N ARG A 1052 29.14 -36.89 -44.81
CA ARG A 1052 28.61 -37.53 -43.59
C ARG A 1052 29.55 -37.30 -42.42
N GLU A 1053 30.86 -37.46 -42.62
CA GLU A 1053 31.87 -37.21 -41.59
C GLU A 1053 31.86 -35.74 -41.12
N ASP A 1054 31.74 -34.79 -42.03
CA ASP A 1054 31.63 -33.37 -41.68
C ASP A 1054 30.33 -33.04 -40.95
N SER A 1055 29.21 -33.63 -41.38
CA SER A 1055 27.92 -33.48 -40.70
C SER A 1055 27.96 -34.13 -39.30
N GLN A 1056 28.65 -35.27 -39.15
CA GLN A 1056 28.89 -35.93 -37.86
C GLN A 1056 29.74 -35.07 -36.94
N LYS A 1057 30.78 -34.41 -37.47
CA LYS A 1057 31.60 -33.46 -36.69
C LYS A 1057 30.79 -32.26 -36.25
N GLN A 1058 29.93 -31.71 -37.10
CA GLN A 1058 29.06 -30.58 -36.75
C GLN A 1058 28.00 -30.97 -35.71
N ILE A 1059 27.39 -32.15 -35.84
CA ILE A 1059 26.45 -32.68 -34.84
C ILE A 1059 27.17 -32.98 -33.53
N ALA A 1060 28.34 -33.60 -33.57
CA ALA A 1060 29.16 -33.83 -32.39
C ALA A 1060 29.61 -32.51 -31.75
N GLN A 1061 29.85 -31.45 -32.52
CA GLN A 1061 30.12 -30.11 -32.01
C GLN A 1061 28.89 -29.47 -31.36
N LEU A 1062 27.68 -29.70 -31.86
CA LEU A 1062 26.44 -29.23 -31.25
C LEU A 1062 26.08 -30.01 -29.98
N ILE A 1063 26.33 -31.33 -29.97
CA ILE A 1063 26.09 -32.21 -28.82
C ILE A 1063 27.15 -32.01 -27.72
N ASN A 1064 28.42 -31.83 -28.12
CA ASN A 1064 29.55 -31.60 -27.21
C ASN A 1064 29.90 -30.12 -27.04
N ALA A 1065 29.02 -29.19 -27.44
CA ALA A 1065 29.16 -27.79 -27.09
C ALA A 1065 28.97 -27.69 -25.57
N GLU A 1066 30.06 -27.83 -24.81
CA GLU A 1066 30.10 -27.41 -23.41
C GLU A 1066 29.59 -25.97 -23.36
N ILE A 1067 28.44 -25.74 -22.72
CA ILE A 1067 28.01 -24.39 -22.38
C ILE A 1067 29.18 -23.80 -21.59
N PRO A 1068 29.90 -22.77 -22.09
CA PRO A 1068 31.12 -22.33 -21.42
C PRO A 1068 30.74 -21.93 -19.99
N LEU A 1069 31.51 -22.40 -19.01
CA LEU A 1069 31.25 -22.20 -17.58
C LEU A 1069 31.10 -20.69 -17.34
N THR A 1070 29.86 -20.23 -17.14
CA THR A 1070 29.60 -18.80 -16.95
C THR A 1070 29.82 -18.46 -15.49
N LEU A 1071 30.79 -17.60 -15.24
CA LEU A 1071 31.18 -17.17 -13.90
C LEU A 1071 30.27 -16.02 -13.41
N GLU A 1072 30.12 -15.90 -12.10
CA GLU A 1072 29.38 -14.78 -11.48
C GLU A 1072 30.00 -13.43 -11.85
N PRO A 1073 29.20 -12.36 -12.11
CA PRO A 1073 29.74 -11.03 -12.37
C PRO A 1073 30.75 -10.59 -11.30
N THR A 1074 31.86 -9.99 -11.72
CA THR A 1074 32.92 -9.57 -10.81
C THR A 1074 32.45 -8.37 -9.98
N ILE A 1075 32.49 -8.48 -8.64
CA ILE A 1075 32.16 -7.37 -7.74
C ILE A 1075 33.27 -6.32 -7.80
N GLN A 1076 33.04 -5.17 -8.44
CA GLN A 1076 34.05 -4.10 -8.47
C GLN A 1076 34.18 -3.41 -7.10
N PRO A 1077 35.39 -3.36 -6.49
CA PRO A 1077 35.63 -2.52 -5.32
C PRO A 1077 35.65 -1.03 -5.71
N HIS A 1078 35.26 -0.15 -4.78
CA HIS A 1078 35.35 1.30 -4.97
C HIS A 1078 36.79 1.69 -5.36
N LYS A 1079 36.98 2.29 -6.55
CA LYS A 1079 38.16 3.11 -6.81
C LYS A 1079 38.05 4.35 -5.92
N GLY A 1080 38.69 4.29 -4.76
CA GLY A 1080 39.19 5.48 -4.10
C GLY A 1080 40.04 6.28 -5.10
N ARG A 1081 39.89 7.59 -5.07
CA ARG A 1081 40.62 8.54 -5.91
C ARG A 1081 42.13 8.24 -5.84
N PRO A 1082 42.84 8.01 -6.96
CA PRO A 1082 44.29 7.98 -6.96
C PRO A 1082 44.82 9.33 -6.48
N SER A 1083 45.76 9.31 -5.54
CA SER A 1083 46.47 10.50 -5.10
C SER A 1083 47.38 11.00 -6.22
N GLY A 1084 46.89 11.96 -7.01
CA GLY A 1084 47.73 12.75 -7.91
C GLY A 1084 47.36 12.71 -9.39
N SER A 1085 46.30 13.41 -9.78
CA SER A 1085 46.21 13.95 -11.14
C SER A 1085 45.51 15.31 -11.13
N LYS A 1086 46.24 16.33 -11.62
CA LYS A 1086 45.78 17.72 -11.75
C LYS A 1086 44.70 17.80 -12.83
N LYS A 1087 43.71 18.67 -12.60
CA LYS A 1087 42.60 19.00 -13.50
C LYS A 1087 43.08 19.25 -14.94
N ARG A 1088 42.42 18.64 -15.92
CA ARG A 1088 42.11 19.28 -17.20
C ARG A 1088 40.61 19.59 -17.22
N LYS A 1089 40.28 20.87 -17.35
CA LYS A 1089 38.92 21.35 -17.60
C LYS A 1089 38.58 21.05 -19.07
N GLY A 1090 37.51 20.29 -19.26
CA GLY A 1090 36.78 20.14 -20.51
C GLY A 1090 35.38 19.66 -20.15
N ASP A 1091 34.35 20.36 -20.64
CA ASP A 1091 32.94 20.02 -20.44
C ASP A 1091 32.63 18.68 -21.15
N SER A 1092 32.77 17.57 -20.42
CA SER A 1092 32.24 16.26 -20.82
C SER A 1092 31.58 15.59 -19.61
N SER A 1093 30.55 16.24 -19.07
CA SER A 1093 29.72 15.63 -18.04
C SER A 1093 28.74 14.66 -18.70
N THR A 1094 29.09 13.38 -18.75
CA THR A 1094 28.20 12.25 -19.09
C THR A 1094 27.22 11.90 -17.95
N THR A 1095 27.20 12.67 -16.86
CA THR A 1095 26.36 12.39 -15.70
C THR A 1095 24.89 12.77 -15.93
N ARG A 1096 24.01 11.78 -15.82
CA ARG A 1096 22.55 11.91 -15.72
C ARG A 1096 22.17 12.83 -14.55
N ASP A 1097 21.00 13.45 -14.67
CA ASP A 1097 20.39 14.16 -13.56
C ASP A 1097 19.98 13.21 -12.41
N PRO A 1098 20.29 13.57 -11.14
CA PRO A 1098 19.85 12.82 -9.97
C PRO A 1098 18.33 12.67 -9.92
N SER A 1099 17.82 11.46 -9.74
CA SER A 1099 16.39 11.23 -9.49
C SER A 1099 15.96 11.89 -8.16
N ALA A 1100 14.65 12.08 -7.96
CA ALA A 1100 14.11 12.67 -6.72
C ALA A 1100 14.63 11.98 -5.43
N PHE A 1101 14.96 10.69 -5.52
CA PHE A 1101 15.52 9.90 -4.41
C PHE A 1101 16.96 10.28 -4.04
N GLU A 1102 17.81 10.62 -5.02
CA GLU A 1102 19.21 11.03 -4.76
C GLU A 1102 19.30 12.38 -4.03
N ILE A 1103 18.30 13.24 -4.24
CA ILE A 1103 18.17 14.52 -3.52
C ILE A 1103 17.82 14.25 -2.05
N VAL A 1104 17.04 13.22 -1.76
CA VAL A 1104 16.63 12.83 -0.40
C VAL A 1104 17.76 12.13 0.37
N GLU A 1105 18.55 11.27 -0.26
CA GLU A 1105 19.73 10.67 0.38
C GLU A 1105 20.86 11.67 0.61
N LYS A 1106 21.11 12.58 -0.35
CA LYS A 1106 22.10 13.65 -0.17
C LYS A 1106 21.67 14.72 0.84
N ALA A 1107 20.41 14.78 1.27
CA ALA A 1107 19.94 15.81 2.20
C ALA A 1107 19.98 15.40 3.69
N ARG A 1108 20.30 14.13 4.03
CA ARG A 1108 20.38 13.71 5.44
C ARG A 1108 21.61 14.30 6.13
N LYS A 1109 21.35 15.23 7.05
CA LYS A 1109 22.36 15.82 7.94
C LYS A 1109 22.77 14.81 9.02
N CYS A 1110 24.06 14.70 9.28
CA CYS A 1110 24.59 13.89 10.38
C CYS A 1110 23.92 14.30 11.70
N SER A 1111 23.39 13.35 12.47
CA SER A 1111 22.67 13.64 13.71
C SER A 1111 23.54 14.21 14.85
N VAL A 1112 24.88 14.21 14.70
CA VAL A 1112 25.82 14.70 15.72
C VAL A 1112 26.40 16.07 15.38
N CYS A 1113 26.75 16.31 14.11
CA CYS A 1113 27.37 17.58 13.70
C CYS A 1113 26.55 18.38 12.68
N HIS A 1114 25.40 17.85 12.26
CA HIS A 1114 24.46 18.44 11.30
C HIS A 1114 25.05 18.80 9.92
N HIS A 1115 26.23 18.28 9.58
CA HIS A 1115 26.81 18.41 8.23
C HIS A 1115 26.33 17.29 7.31
N VAL A 1116 26.31 17.61 6.02
CA VAL A 1116 25.82 16.76 4.94
C VAL A 1116 26.99 15.93 4.38
N GLY A 1117 26.75 14.67 4.01
CA GLY A 1117 27.75 13.81 3.34
C GLY A 1117 28.43 12.75 4.21
N HIS A 1118 28.03 12.58 5.47
CA HIS A 1118 28.46 11.47 6.33
C HIS A 1118 27.38 11.14 7.37
N ASN A 1119 27.47 9.96 8.00
CA ASN A 1119 26.51 9.50 9.01
C ASN A 1119 27.11 9.48 10.42
N ARG A 1120 26.31 9.17 11.45
CA ARG A 1120 26.74 9.16 12.85
C ARG A 1120 27.99 8.29 13.09
N SER A 1121 28.09 7.11 12.46
CA SER A 1121 29.22 6.19 12.65
C SER A 1121 30.53 6.65 11.98
N THR A 1122 30.45 7.62 11.07
CA THR A 1122 31.61 8.22 10.38
C THR A 1122 31.86 9.68 10.80
N CYS A 1123 31.14 10.16 11.82
CA CYS A 1123 31.23 11.54 12.30
C CYS A 1123 32.52 11.77 13.11
N GLN A 1124 33.43 12.59 12.57
CA GLN A 1124 34.67 12.95 13.28
C GLN A 1124 34.40 13.73 14.59
N ARG A 1125 33.31 14.50 14.65
CA ARG A 1125 32.90 15.21 15.87
C ARG A 1125 32.51 14.23 16.98
N LEU A 1126 31.75 13.18 16.65
CA LEU A 1126 31.41 12.11 17.60
C LEU A 1126 32.68 11.40 18.08
N LYS A 1127 33.59 11.08 17.16
CA LYS A 1127 34.87 10.44 17.49
C LYS A 1127 35.69 11.29 18.47
N SER A 1128 35.79 12.61 18.23
CA SER A 1128 36.51 13.50 19.15
C SER A 1128 35.82 13.67 20.52
N LEU A 1129 34.49 13.53 20.60
CA LEU A 1129 33.75 13.64 21.86
C LEU A 1129 33.89 12.37 22.71
N VAL A 1130 33.95 11.20 22.05
CA VAL A 1130 34.26 9.91 22.69
C VAL A 1130 35.73 9.88 23.13
N ASP A 1131 36.66 10.30 22.27
CA ASP A 1131 38.10 10.34 22.59
C ASP A 1131 38.43 11.34 23.72
N ARG A 1132 37.59 12.36 23.94
CA ARG A 1132 37.69 13.33 25.06
C ARG A 1132 36.88 12.94 26.30
N GLY A 1133 36.22 11.77 26.30
CA GLY A 1133 35.46 11.27 27.45
C GLY A 1133 34.18 12.05 27.77
N VAL A 1134 33.65 12.84 26.82
CA VAL A 1134 32.43 13.65 27.01
C VAL A 1134 31.16 12.85 26.75
N LEU A 1135 31.25 11.76 25.98
CA LEU A 1135 30.16 10.84 25.67
C LEU A 1135 30.69 9.40 25.76
N THR A 1136 29.90 8.49 26.33
CA THR A 1136 30.19 7.05 26.42
C THR A 1136 29.75 6.28 25.18
#